data_AF-A0A9K3LRD1-F1
#
_entry.id   AF-A0A9K3LRD1-F1
#
_cell.length_a   1.000
_cell.length_b   1.000
_cell.length_c   1.000
_cell.angle_alpha   90.00
_cell.angle_beta   90.00
_cell.angle_gamma   90.00
#
_symmetry.space_group_name_H-M   'P 1'
#
loop_
_entity.id
_entity.type
_entity.pdbx_description
1 polymer ?
#
loop_
_entity_poly.entity_id
_entity_poly.type
_entity_poly.pdbx_seq_one_letter_code
_entity_poly.pdbx_strand_id
1 'polypeptide(L)'
;MRSAIKLSSKLSTLASTCTAPAQPNNQPTTTTTHDDASPSDSCVTDIERVFRLIEDERHLSARSLYHSVRERINKYNENCTSAEMASSTNSGRFQFRSRLNKTKDDKDPTDYEKAQEMLEQNLELLRKLEDRCLLFDKAKHNLTIDDDWTLAQTMFGVTTYYRRESDGSLSIKLEGSLSGVSLFDQVAILREIDLHYKWAPFCSSSLTVCHLDKLDTVGWFCVGLPNFGVMRDGCFRAIGCDSIYEDGTVLLVAQGIQDRPEHGADNKHLEPLATDTAESTVPASTKSTSSAKIDEAEQRRLFDLLSKDPILEKLNIPPPPTRIGSGRMTIRTFQALINIESPTDATTKIVTNIDPNLPLIPQSLLDFLMKRLCGVLLSKMQGAAKKIAKDPLTNHHAVKMREERYFYHDWLLPKFHTVCKLRGWKMPSISAFELSEAQVDVANAIIEKKKSKTNKKAIKHAHTLSEDRLDRYMNDAEFHSFAESEPANMGFRSSSERGPKIRARTFDSDDFSELSRNSSSAASFLSSNPISKYLREIEERTQSRKEEEIKKSRRRAESRLKPKELDDESRSRLEELRNARGRQSSTTNQQKSQQSNTTKDFIAPVSSVPTSYRGRDWAIFWTRHGIFTKMTVMSLLTGSLFGLLYSDLVFEEVVASHGTESLWISTQRDAATVAYVGTAGLLHFFLCYVALMYAFSALQLGSIAGRQVKKFYSENVHLIVAITSTTMVAMGAIYTAIYNTCQWFVWKAHVLLETVWGWMPSFPAIPKAVSTPFWATFGIIRSIFSWVEAMIVESNFVGRGIRSIFRSCWGSLANVTSMWNSFVTLSIGEYKGTVPASPWREQAFFTARALLCYSAIFLMVLLFSFNLMAWHARHVKKIAPDDSMDKEHSDRTMEKKGTPVSKNQTLNSKSTAPLCATIQEED
;
A
#
# COMPACT_ATOMS: atom_id res chain seq x y z
N MET A 1 -21.13 16.84 -23.00
CA MET A 1 -21.55 16.12 -21.77
C MET A 1 -23.07 16.11 -21.49
N ARG A 2 -23.90 17.08 -21.95
CA ARG A 2 -25.37 17.05 -21.76
C ARG A 2 -26.18 16.23 -22.81
N SER A 3 -25.52 15.67 -23.83
CA SER A 3 -26.17 15.00 -24.97
C SER A 3 -26.20 13.47 -24.89
N ALA A 4 -25.36 12.83 -24.06
CA ALA A 4 -25.27 11.37 -23.96
C ALA A 4 -26.26 10.74 -22.95
N ILE A 5 -26.88 11.55 -22.08
CA ILE A 5 -27.89 11.11 -21.09
C ILE A 5 -29.28 10.91 -21.74
N LYS A 6 -29.48 11.34 -22.99
CA LYS A 6 -30.78 11.33 -23.69
C LYS A 6 -31.20 9.98 -24.32
N LEU A 7 -30.37 8.94 -24.28
CA LEU A 7 -30.67 7.64 -24.90
C LEU A 7 -31.19 6.57 -23.92
N SER A 8 -30.87 6.66 -22.62
CA SER A 8 -31.43 5.75 -21.59
C SER A 8 -32.88 6.11 -21.22
N SER A 9 -33.24 7.40 -21.26
CA SER A 9 -34.61 7.86 -20.98
C SER A 9 -35.63 7.57 -22.09
N LYS A 10 -35.22 7.04 -23.24
CA LYS A 10 -36.13 6.80 -24.39
C LYS A 10 -36.88 5.46 -24.32
N LEU A 11 -36.42 4.49 -23.52
CA LEU A 11 -37.13 3.23 -23.34
C LEU A 11 -38.25 3.30 -22.28
N SER A 12 -38.29 4.34 -21.45
CA SER A 12 -39.39 4.59 -20.51
C SER A 12 -40.50 5.50 -21.05
N THR A 13 -40.43 5.95 -22.33
CA THR A 13 -41.30 7.02 -22.88
C THR A 13 -42.07 6.58 -24.14
N LEU A 14 -42.52 5.32 -24.21
CA LEU A 14 -43.42 4.84 -25.28
C LEU A 14 -44.81 4.40 -24.80
N ALA A 15 -45.12 4.60 -23.52
CA ALA A 15 -46.47 4.42 -22.97
C ALA A 15 -46.91 5.69 -22.24
N SER A 16 -47.38 6.72 -22.96
CA SER A 16 -48.32 7.75 -22.47
C SER A 16 -48.42 8.92 -23.46
N THR A 17 -49.38 8.87 -24.38
CA THR A 17 -49.89 10.07 -25.07
C THR A 17 -51.42 10.04 -25.10
N CYS A 18 -52.03 10.21 -23.93
CA CYS A 18 -53.40 10.74 -23.83
C CYS A 18 -53.41 11.91 -22.86
N THR A 19 -53.97 13.01 -23.36
CA THR A 19 -54.13 14.35 -22.79
C THR A 19 -54.65 14.36 -21.34
N ALA A 20 -54.00 15.18 -20.51
CA ALA A 20 -54.33 15.42 -19.11
C ALA A 20 -55.76 15.97 -18.91
N PRO A 21 -56.43 15.54 -17.83
CA PRO A 21 -56.67 16.47 -16.74
C PRO A 21 -56.37 15.88 -15.35
N ALA A 22 -55.98 16.76 -14.43
CA ALA A 22 -55.93 16.60 -12.96
C ALA A 22 -55.40 15.27 -12.42
N GLN A 23 -54.10 15.21 -12.08
CA GLN A 23 -53.55 14.06 -11.37
C GLN A 23 -54.05 14.01 -9.91
N PRO A 24 -54.60 12.88 -9.45
CA PRO A 24 -54.68 12.54 -8.05
C PRO A 24 -53.29 12.18 -7.54
N ASN A 25 -53.07 12.45 -6.26
CA ASN A 25 -51.86 12.22 -5.50
C ASN A 25 -51.55 10.71 -5.36
N ASN A 26 -51.07 10.07 -6.44
CA ASN A 26 -50.60 8.68 -6.42
C ASN A 26 -49.10 8.68 -6.13
N GLN A 27 -48.75 8.49 -4.86
CA GLN A 27 -47.37 8.21 -4.45
C GLN A 27 -46.85 6.94 -5.13
N PRO A 28 -45.57 6.92 -5.56
CA PRO A 28 -45.01 5.82 -6.32
C PRO A 28 -44.78 4.56 -5.46
N THR A 29 -45.28 3.45 -6.01
CA THR A 29 -44.77 2.06 -5.92
C THR A 29 -44.18 1.59 -4.60
N THR A 30 -44.96 0.74 -3.91
CA THR A 30 -44.51 -0.18 -2.87
C THR A 30 -43.27 -0.97 -3.32
N THR A 31 -42.16 -0.77 -2.61
CA THR A 31 -40.93 -1.56 -2.75
C THR A 31 -41.23 -3.05 -2.54
N THR A 32 -40.57 -3.97 -3.27
CA THR A 32 -40.82 -5.43 -3.21
C THR A 32 -40.33 -6.10 -1.92
N THR A 33 -40.26 -5.35 -0.83
CA THR A 33 -39.65 -5.70 0.45
C THR A 33 -40.26 -6.92 1.16
N HIS A 34 -41.41 -7.42 0.68
CA HIS A 34 -42.08 -8.62 1.17
C HIS A 34 -42.24 -9.73 0.13
N ASP A 35 -41.62 -9.59 -1.03
CA ASP A 35 -41.67 -10.62 -2.06
C ASP A 35 -40.66 -11.72 -1.74
N ASP A 36 -41.12 -12.93 -1.42
CA ASP A 36 -40.28 -14.11 -1.15
C ASP A 36 -39.86 -14.86 -2.42
N ALA A 37 -40.18 -14.32 -3.59
CA ALA A 37 -40.03 -14.94 -4.90
C ALA A 37 -40.72 -16.31 -5.04
N SER A 38 -41.69 -16.62 -4.18
CA SER A 38 -42.54 -17.79 -4.35
C SER A 38 -43.46 -17.60 -5.57
N PRO A 39 -43.63 -18.61 -6.44
CA PRO A 39 -44.54 -18.50 -7.58
C PRO A 39 -45.98 -18.26 -7.13
N SER A 40 -46.68 -17.31 -7.75
CA SER A 40 -48.11 -17.10 -7.58
C SER A 40 -48.91 -17.92 -8.59
N ASP A 41 -50.24 -17.83 -8.56
CA ASP A 41 -51.11 -18.54 -9.51
C ASP A 41 -51.07 -17.99 -10.95
N SER A 42 -50.61 -16.75 -11.14
CA SER A 42 -50.57 -16.04 -12.43
C SER A 42 -49.13 -15.88 -12.93
N CYS A 43 -48.87 -16.33 -14.15
CA CYS A 43 -47.56 -16.19 -14.79
C CYS A 43 -47.27 -14.71 -15.13
N VAL A 44 -48.30 -13.94 -15.50
CA VAL A 44 -48.15 -12.49 -15.78
C VAL A 44 -47.73 -11.74 -14.52
N THR A 45 -48.38 -12.02 -13.39
CA THR A 45 -48.04 -11.38 -12.12
C THR A 45 -46.61 -11.72 -11.70
N ASP A 46 -46.19 -12.96 -11.90
CA ASP A 46 -44.85 -13.39 -11.55
C ASP A 46 -43.77 -12.81 -12.46
N ILE A 47 -44.02 -12.65 -13.77
CA ILE A 47 -43.04 -11.99 -14.64
C ILE A 47 -42.91 -10.49 -14.31
N GLU A 48 -44.01 -9.83 -13.95
CA GLU A 48 -43.96 -8.46 -13.42
C GLU A 48 -43.17 -8.38 -12.10
N ARG A 49 -43.27 -9.41 -11.24
CA ARG A 49 -42.46 -9.53 -10.03
C ARG A 49 -40.99 -9.76 -10.34
N VAL A 50 -40.65 -10.60 -11.33
CA VAL A 50 -39.27 -10.79 -11.80
C VAL A 50 -38.64 -9.46 -12.18
N PHE A 51 -39.30 -8.63 -13.00
CA PHE A 51 -38.75 -7.33 -13.39
C PHE A 51 -38.56 -6.39 -12.19
N ARG A 52 -39.50 -6.36 -11.25
CA ARG A 52 -39.34 -5.59 -10.01
C ARG A 52 -38.19 -6.09 -9.14
N LEU A 53 -37.99 -7.41 -9.05
CA LEU A 53 -36.84 -8.00 -8.34
C LEU A 53 -35.51 -7.66 -9.02
N ILE A 54 -35.45 -7.59 -10.36
CA ILE A 54 -34.28 -7.09 -11.10
C ILE A 54 -34.01 -5.63 -10.73
N GLU A 55 -35.03 -4.78 -10.77
CA GLU A 55 -34.91 -3.36 -10.41
C GLU A 55 -34.46 -3.17 -8.95
N ASP A 56 -34.86 -4.07 -8.06
CA ASP A 56 -34.44 -4.08 -6.65
C ASP A 56 -33.08 -4.75 -6.42
N GLU A 57 -32.36 -5.14 -7.48
CA GLU A 57 -31.04 -5.79 -7.47
C GLU A 57 -31.05 -7.19 -6.81
N ARG A 58 -32.22 -7.82 -6.69
CA ARG A 58 -32.46 -9.17 -6.12
C ARG A 58 -32.37 -10.25 -7.19
N HIS A 59 -31.24 -10.29 -7.89
CA HIS A 59 -31.05 -11.08 -9.11
C HIS A 59 -31.28 -12.59 -8.90
N LEU A 60 -30.74 -13.18 -7.83
CA LEU A 60 -30.88 -14.62 -7.61
C LEU A 60 -32.34 -15.06 -7.45
N SER A 61 -33.13 -14.27 -6.72
CA SER A 61 -34.56 -14.48 -6.53
C SER A 61 -35.36 -14.23 -7.80
N ALA A 62 -35.00 -13.19 -8.56
CA ALA A 62 -35.58 -12.92 -9.87
C ALA A 62 -35.37 -14.10 -10.82
N ARG A 63 -34.17 -14.69 -10.86
CA ARG A 63 -33.89 -15.87 -11.70
C ARG A 63 -34.69 -17.09 -11.27
N SER A 64 -34.81 -17.35 -9.97
CA SER A 64 -35.61 -18.47 -9.45
C SER A 64 -37.07 -18.36 -9.90
N LEU A 65 -37.68 -17.18 -9.73
CA LEU A 65 -39.05 -16.93 -10.15
C LEU A 65 -39.21 -16.98 -11.67
N TYR A 66 -38.23 -16.45 -12.42
CA TYR A 66 -38.19 -16.51 -13.87
C TYR A 66 -38.20 -17.95 -14.40
N HIS A 67 -37.36 -18.84 -13.85
CA HIS A 67 -37.36 -20.25 -14.24
C HIS A 67 -38.71 -20.92 -13.94
N SER A 68 -39.33 -20.62 -12.79
CA SER A 68 -40.67 -21.14 -12.48
C SER A 68 -41.75 -20.68 -13.46
N VAL A 69 -41.72 -19.42 -13.88
CA VAL A 69 -42.62 -18.90 -14.93
C VAL A 69 -42.39 -19.64 -16.25
N ARG A 70 -41.14 -19.77 -16.67
CA ARG A 70 -40.78 -20.46 -17.93
C ARG A 70 -41.20 -21.93 -17.94
N GLU A 71 -41.00 -22.64 -16.84
CA GLU A 71 -41.43 -24.04 -16.70
C GLU A 71 -42.95 -24.19 -16.81
N ARG A 72 -43.73 -23.29 -16.20
CA ARG A 72 -45.20 -23.32 -16.28
C ARG A 72 -45.72 -23.00 -17.68
N ILE A 73 -45.12 -22.04 -18.38
CA ILE A 73 -45.44 -21.73 -19.78
C ILE A 73 -45.13 -22.95 -20.67
N ASN A 74 -43.97 -23.57 -20.51
CA ASN A 74 -43.61 -24.77 -21.28
C ASN A 74 -44.60 -25.91 -21.04
N LYS A 75 -44.94 -26.18 -19.77
CA LYS A 75 -45.93 -27.21 -19.42
C LYS A 75 -47.32 -26.92 -19.99
N TYR A 76 -47.72 -25.64 -20.03
CA TYR A 76 -48.96 -25.24 -20.68
C TYR A 76 -48.92 -25.53 -22.19
N ASN A 77 -47.83 -25.15 -22.88
CA ASN A 77 -47.66 -25.38 -24.31
C ASN A 77 -47.62 -26.88 -24.67
N GLU A 78 -46.99 -27.71 -23.84
CA GLU A 78 -47.00 -29.17 -23.99
C GLU A 78 -48.40 -29.77 -23.84
N ASN A 79 -49.19 -29.28 -22.87
CA ASN A 79 -50.57 -29.71 -22.66
C ASN A 79 -51.49 -29.29 -23.83
N CYS A 80 -51.34 -28.08 -24.35
CA CYS A 80 -52.07 -27.60 -25.51
C CYS A 80 -51.76 -28.45 -26.76
N THR A 81 -50.48 -28.70 -27.01
CA THR A 81 -50.02 -29.53 -28.13
C THR A 81 -50.55 -30.97 -28.02
N SER A 82 -50.52 -31.55 -26.82
CA SER A 82 -51.03 -32.90 -26.55
C SER A 82 -52.56 -32.98 -26.74
N ALA A 83 -53.30 -31.95 -26.34
CA ALA A 83 -54.75 -31.87 -26.52
C ALA A 83 -55.14 -31.74 -28.01
N GLU A 84 -54.39 -30.96 -28.79
CA GLU A 84 -54.59 -30.85 -30.24
C GLU A 84 -54.34 -32.19 -30.95
N MET A 85 -53.23 -32.88 -30.62
CA MET A 85 -52.93 -34.20 -31.18
C MET A 85 -53.99 -35.25 -30.80
N ALA A 86 -54.48 -35.25 -29.56
CA ALA A 86 -55.55 -36.15 -29.12
C ALA A 86 -56.91 -35.85 -29.78
N SER A 87 -57.20 -34.58 -30.08
CA SER A 87 -58.42 -34.20 -30.80
C SER A 87 -58.41 -34.66 -32.26
N SER A 88 -57.24 -34.67 -32.90
CA SER A 88 -57.09 -35.04 -34.32
C SER A 88 -57.28 -36.54 -34.60
N THR A 89 -57.01 -37.40 -33.61
CA THR A 89 -57.04 -38.86 -33.77
C THR A 89 -58.42 -39.49 -33.49
N ASN A 90 -59.39 -38.72 -32.98
CA ASN A 90 -60.66 -39.27 -32.48
C ASN A 90 -61.92 -38.70 -33.17
N SER A 91 -61.81 -38.23 -34.41
CA SER A 91 -62.92 -37.60 -35.17
C SER A 91 -64.08 -38.54 -35.54
N GLY A 92 -64.16 -39.74 -34.95
CA GLY A 92 -65.00 -40.83 -35.42
C GLY A 92 -66.32 -41.08 -34.67
N ARG A 93 -66.47 -40.90 -33.35
CA ARG A 93 -67.68 -41.51 -32.70
C ARG A 93 -68.23 -41.03 -31.35
N PHE A 94 -67.68 -40.05 -30.62
CA PHE A 94 -68.17 -39.78 -29.25
C PHE A 94 -68.18 -38.29 -28.88
N GLN A 95 -69.18 -37.54 -29.37
CA GLN A 95 -69.34 -36.10 -29.05
C GLN A 95 -70.28 -35.79 -27.87
N PHE A 96 -70.91 -36.77 -27.21
CA PHE A 96 -72.08 -36.47 -26.35
C PHE A 96 -71.90 -36.54 -24.82
N ARG A 97 -70.71 -36.84 -24.28
CA ARG A 97 -70.56 -37.08 -22.81
C ARG A 97 -69.60 -36.18 -22.02
N SER A 98 -68.85 -35.26 -22.62
CA SER A 98 -67.84 -34.47 -21.88
C SER A 98 -68.35 -33.16 -21.25
N ARG A 99 -69.64 -32.81 -21.36
CA ARG A 99 -70.15 -31.48 -20.92
C ARG A 99 -70.34 -31.28 -19.41
N LEU A 100 -70.23 -32.31 -18.55
CA LEU A 100 -70.63 -32.17 -17.14
C LEU A 100 -69.52 -31.98 -16.10
N ASN A 101 -68.23 -32.13 -16.44
CA ASN A 101 -67.12 -31.94 -15.48
C ASN A 101 -66.22 -30.75 -15.84
N LYS A 102 -66.81 -29.65 -16.32
CA LYS A 102 -66.10 -28.38 -16.46
C LYS A 102 -66.01 -27.72 -15.07
N THR A 103 -65.18 -28.30 -14.21
CA THR A 103 -64.81 -27.68 -12.94
C THR A 103 -64.10 -26.36 -13.22
N LYS A 104 -64.35 -25.39 -12.35
CA LYS A 104 -64.16 -23.93 -12.45
C LYS A 104 -62.69 -23.45 -12.53
N ASP A 105 -61.81 -24.28 -13.06
CA ASP A 105 -60.36 -24.09 -13.13
C ASP A 105 -59.88 -23.84 -14.58
N ASP A 106 -60.76 -23.24 -15.42
CA ASP A 106 -60.36 -22.61 -16.68
C ASP A 106 -59.52 -21.37 -16.31
N LYS A 107 -58.26 -21.58 -15.94
CA LYS A 107 -57.26 -20.52 -15.89
C LYS A 107 -57.25 -19.86 -17.28
N ASP A 108 -57.37 -18.54 -17.29
CA ASP A 108 -57.51 -17.76 -18.51
C ASP A 108 -56.29 -18.02 -19.42
N PRO A 109 -56.45 -18.64 -20.60
CA PRO A 109 -55.34 -18.95 -21.51
C PRO A 109 -54.57 -17.67 -21.90
N THR A 110 -55.20 -16.50 -21.78
CA THR A 110 -54.56 -15.20 -22.02
C THR A 110 -53.45 -14.87 -21.02
N ASP A 111 -53.42 -15.46 -19.82
CA ASP A 111 -52.35 -15.22 -18.84
C ASP A 111 -51.01 -15.79 -19.34
N TYR A 112 -51.00 -17.02 -19.88
CA TYR A 112 -49.78 -17.64 -20.39
C TYR A 112 -49.26 -16.94 -21.66
N GLU A 113 -50.17 -16.59 -22.59
CA GLU A 113 -49.81 -15.89 -23.83
C GLU A 113 -49.21 -14.51 -23.53
N LYS A 114 -49.82 -13.74 -22.62
CA LYS A 114 -49.31 -12.43 -22.22
C LYS A 114 -47.98 -12.53 -21.48
N ALA A 115 -47.81 -13.52 -20.60
CA ALA A 115 -46.54 -13.74 -19.92
C ALA A 115 -45.43 -14.09 -20.91
N GLN A 116 -45.73 -14.93 -21.91
CA GLN A 116 -44.78 -15.26 -22.98
C GLN A 116 -44.42 -14.01 -23.82
N GLU A 117 -45.39 -13.18 -24.19
CA GLU A 117 -45.13 -11.93 -24.90
C GLU A 117 -44.18 -11.02 -24.09
N MET A 118 -44.40 -10.89 -22.78
CA MET A 118 -43.53 -10.11 -21.89
C MET A 118 -42.10 -10.68 -21.80
N LEU A 119 -41.95 -12.01 -21.83
CA LEU A 119 -40.64 -12.67 -21.87
C LEU A 119 -39.90 -12.35 -23.17
N GLU A 120 -40.59 -12.42 -24.31
CA GLU A 120 -40.02 -12.16 -25.63
C GLU A 120 -39.62 -10.70 -25.78
N GLN A 121 -40.46 -9.77 -25.33
CA GLN A 121 -40.18 -8.32 -25.36
C GLN A 121 -38.95 -7.93 -24.52
N ASN A 122 -38.64 -8.69 -23.46
CA ASN A 122 -37.58 -8.38 -22.51
C ASN A 122 -36.43 -9.39 -22.51
N LEU A 123 -36.27 -10.15 -23.59
CA LEU A 123 -35.30 -11.25 -23.68
C LEU A 123 -33.86 -10.81 -23.36
N GLU A 124 -33.44 -9.62 -23.80
CA GLU A 124 -32.10 -9.10 -23.54
C GLU A 124 -31.87 -8.78 -22.06
N LEU A 125 -32.88 -8.27 -21.35
CA LEU A 125 -32.81 -8.00 -19.92
C LEU A 125 -32.71 -9.32 -19.13
N LEU A 126 -33.51 -10.33 -19.52
CA LEU A 126 -33.50 -11.66 -18.91
C LEU A 126 -32.20 -12.40 -19.16
N ARG A 127 -31.60 -12.25 -20.34
CA ARG A 127 -30.25 -12.78 -20.63
C ARG A 127 -29.20 -12.15 -19.73
N LYS A 128 -29.23 -10.82 -19.54
CA LYS A 128 -28.35 -10.13 -18.59
C LYS A 128 -28.57 -10.59 -17.15
N LEU A 129 -29.81 -10.87 -16.77
CA LEU A 129 -30.14 -11.45 -15.47
C LEU A 129 -29.47 -12.83 -15.30
N GLU A 130 -29.63 -13.74 -16.26
CA GLU A 130 -29.01 -15.07 -16.23
C GLU A 130 -27.48 -14.97 -16.11
N ASP A 131 -26.86 -14.15 -16.97
CA ASP A 131 -25.41 -13.88 -16.98
C ASP A 131 -24.91 -13.35 -15.62
N ARG A 132 -25.62 -12.38 -15.02
CA ARG A 132 -25.31 -11.85 -13.68
C ARG A 132 -25.47 -12.92 -12.59
N CYS A 133 -26.53 -13.73 -12.66
CA CYS A 133 -26.77 -14.77 -11.66
C CYS A 133 -25.71 -15.87 -11.69
N LEU A 134 -25.20 -16.24 -12.87
CA LEU A 134 -24.09 -17.18 -12.99
C LEU A 134 -22.82 -16.64 -12.31
N LEU A 135 -22.54 -15.33 -12.44
CA LEU A 135 -21.45 -14.68 -11.71
C LEU A 135 -21.66 -14.72 -10.19
N PHE A 136 -22.87 -14.45 -9.73
CA PHE A 136 -23.19 -14.44 -8.29
C PHE A 136 -23.16 -15.84 -7.67
N ASP A 137 -23.69 -16.86 -8.34
CA ASP A 137 -23.61 -18.25 -7.85
C ASP A 137 -22.17 -18.70 -7.73
N LYS A 138 -21.35 -18.42 -8.75
CA LYS A 138 -19.93 -18.74 -8.73
C LYS A 138 -19.21 -18.02 -7.60
N ALA A 139 -19.50 -16.72 -7.41
CA ALA A 139 -18.92 -15.96 -6.31
C ALA A 139 -19.35 -16.49 -4.95
N LYS A 140 -20.64 -16.79 -4.78
CA LYS A 140 -21.19 -17.39 -3.55
C LYS A 140 -20.51 -18.72 -3.25
N HIS A 141 -20.39 -19.61 -4.24
CA HIS A 141 -19.71 -20.89 -4.14
C HIS A 141 -18.22 -20.75 -3.74
N ASN A 142 -17.48 -19.86 -4.42
CA ASN A 142 -16.07 -19.60 -4.11
C ASN A 142 -15.87 -19.02 -2.69
N LEU A 143 -16.82 -18.25 -2.19
CA LEU A 143 -16.75 -17.61 -0.87
C LEU A 143 -17.19 -18.54 0.26
N THR A 144 -18.02 -19.55 -0.03
CA THR A 144 -18.50 -20.54 0.95
C THR A 144 -17.60 -21.76 1.05
N ILE A 145 -16.89 -22.14 -0.02
CA ILE A 145 -15.95 -23.26 0.04
C ILE A 145 -14.67 -22.84 0.78
N ASP A 146 -14.32 -23.66 1.77
CA ASP A 146 -13.10 -23.51 2.57
C ASP A 146 -11.96 -24.46 2.12
N ASP A 147 -12.22 -25.31 1.13
CA ASP A 147 -11.23 -26.25 0.60
C ASP A 147 -10.09 -25.55 -0.14
N ASP A 148 -8.88 -26.13 -0.07
CA ASP A 148 -7.63 -25.68 -0.73
C ASP A 148 -7.09 -24.30 -0.33
N TRP A 149 -7.62 -23.67 0.73
CA TRP A 149 -7.11 -22.41 1.24
C TRP A 149 -6.00 -22.61 2.28
N THR A 150 -4.84 -22.00 2.06
CA THR A 150 -3.74 -22.00 3.04
C THR A 150 -3.78 -20.74 3.90
N LEU A 151 -3.82 -20.89 5.22
CA LEU A 151 -3.75 -19.76 6.16
C LEU A 151 -2.41 -19.01 6.02
N ALA A 152 -2.46 -17.71 5.70
CA ALA A 152 -1.27 -16.85 5.68
C ALA A 152 -1.01 -16.21 7.05
N GLN A 153 -2.05 -15.61 7.64
CA GLN A 153 -1.97 -14.84 8.88
C GLN A 153 -3.36 -14.47 9.43
N THR A 154 -3.42 -14.16 10.71
CA THR A 154 -4.58 -13.49 11.34
C THR A 154 -4.09 -12.21 12.02
N MET A 155 -4.62 -11.05 11.62
CA MET A 155 -4.28 -9.74 12.20
C MET A 155 -5.52 -8.88 12.34
N PHE A 156 -5.66 -8.19 13.48
CA PHE A 156 -6.79 -7.29 13.76
C PHE A 156 -8.18 -7.95 13.64
N GLY A 157 -8.28 -9.24 13.97
CA GLY A 157 -9.52 -10.01 13.81
C GLY A 157 -9.86 -10.37 12.36
N VAL A 158 -8.93 -10.13 11.42
CA VAL A 158 -9.06 -10.51 10.02
C VAL A 158 -8.10 -11.65 9.73
N THR A 159 -8.64 -12.76 9.26
CA THR A 159 -7.89 -13.92 8.80
C THR A 159 -7.66 -13.82 7.29
N THR A 160 -6.42 -14.02 6.87
CA THR A 160 -6.01 -14.01 5.47
C THR A 160 -5.59 -15.41 5.06
N TYR A 161 -6.21 -15.95 4.04
CA TYR A 161 -5.84 -17.18 3.36
C TYR A 161 -5.36 -16.90 1.95
N TYR A 162 -4.64 -17.85 1.36
CA TYR A 162 -4.24 -17.78 -0.04
C TYR A 162 -4.30 -19.15 -0.69
N ARG A 163 -4.44 -19.15 -2.01
CA ARG A 163 -4.38 -20.33 -2.87
C ARG A 163 -3.68 -19.94 -4.17
N ARG A 164 -2.90 -20.85 -4.75
CA ARG A 164 -2.39 -20.68 -6.11
C ARG A 164 -3.36 -21.34 -7.08
N GLU A 165 -3.76 -20.61 -8.11
CA GLU A 165 -4.60 -21.14 -9.17
C GLU A 165 -3.78 -21.99 -10.16
N SER A 166 -4.45 -22.72 -11.05
CA SER A 166 -3.82 -23.59 -12.07
C SER A 166 -2.86 -22.82 -12.99
N ASP A 167 -3.12 -21.53 -13.23
CA ASP A 167 -2.28 -20.63 -14.02
C ASP A 167 -1.12 -20.01 -13.24
N GLY A 168 -0.94 -20.38 -11.97
CA GLY A 168 0.11 -19.88 -11.08
C GLY A 168 -0.20 -18.54 -10.40
N SER A 169 -1.32 -17.90 -10.74
CA SER A 169 -1.76 -16.66 -10.08
C SER A 169 -2.13 -16.89 -8.61
N LEU A 170 -2.09 -15.83 -7.81
CA LEU A 170 -2.35 -15.88 -6.37
C LEU A 170 -3.74 -15.33 -6.06
N SER A 171 -4.63 -16.19 -5.61
CA SER A 171 -5.90 -15.80 -5.00
C SER A 171 -5.71 -15.58 -3.50
N ILE A 172 -6.30 -14.52 -2.96
CA ILE A 172 -6.27 -14.16 -1.54
C ILE A 172 -7.71 -14.09 -1.03
N LYS A 173 -7.98 -14.82 0.05
CA LYS A 173 -9.25 -14.78 0.78
C LYS A 173 -9.05 -14.04 2.10
N LEU A 174 -9.91 -13.08 2.37
CA LEU A 174 -10.00 -12.35 3.63
C LEU A 174 -11.31 -12.70 4.31
N GLU A 175 -11.25 -12.93 5.61
CA GLU A 175 -12.42 -13.20 6.43
C GLU A 175 -12.29 -12.42 7.73
N GLY A 176 -13.30 -11.63 8.08
CA GLY A 176 -13.31 -10.89 9.34
C GLY A 176 -14.69 -10.36 9.70
N SER A 177 -14.96 -10.32 11.00
CA SER A 177 -16.15 -9.70 11.57
C SER A 177 -15.94 -8.20 11.76
N LEU A 178 -16.84 -7.38 11.23
CA LEU A 178 -16.86 -5.94 11.39
C LEU A 178 -17.90 -5.59 12.45
N SER A 179 -17.45 -5.41 13.69
CA SER A 179 -18.33 -5.12 14.82
C SER A 179 -18.39 -3.64 15.20
N GLY A 180 -19.56 -3.25 15.72
CA GLY A 180 -19.83 -1.89 16.21
C GLY A 180 -19.82 -0.83 15.10
N VAL A 181 -20.25 -1.19 13.89
CA VAL A 181 -20.32 -0.30 12.73
C VAL A 181 -21.63 -0.58 12.00
N SER A 182 -22.46 0.44 11.81
CA SER A 182 -23.70 0.24 11.05
C SER A 182 -23.36 -0.29 9.65
N LEU A 183 -24.10 -1.29 9.17
CA LEU A 183 -23.87 -1.81 7.82
C LEU A 183 -24.09 -0.71 6.75
N PHE A 184 -24.89 0.31 7.07
CA PHE A 184 -25.03 1.54 6.30
C PHE A 184 -23.69 2.24 6.05
N ASP A 185 -22.92 2.45 7.12
CA ASP A 185 -21.59 3.06 7.03
C ASP A 185 -20.62 2.18 6.24
N GLN A 186 -20.73 0.85 6.39
CA GLN A 186 -19.88 -0.10 5.66
C GLN A 186 -20.16 -0.05 4.14
N VAL A 187 -21.43 -0.05 3.74
CA VAL A 187 -21.85 0.10 2.33
C VAL A 187 -21.37 1.43 1.77
N ALA A 188 -21.46 2.52 2.54
CA ALA A 188 -20.96 3.84 2.12
C ALA A 188 -19.43 3.88 1.94
N ILE A 189 -18.66 3.13 2.74
CA ILE A 189 -17.21 3.03 2.53
C ILE A 189 -16.88 2.25 1.25
N LEU A 190 -17.63 1.19 0.94
CA LEU A 190 -17.39 0.32 -0.22
C LEU A 190 -17.87 0.93 -1.54
N ARG A 191 -19.02 1.63 -1.53
CA ARG A 191 -19.63 2.20 -2.74
C ARG A 191 -18.95 3.48 -3.21
N GLU A 192 -18.48 4.32 -2.30
CA GLU A 192 -17.86 5.62 -2.61
C GLU A 192 -16.39 5.45 -3.03
N ILE A 193 -16.17 4.89 -4.23
CA ILE A 193 -14.84 4.57 -4.77
C ILE A 193 -13.96 5.83 -4.88
N ASP A 194 -14.53 6.96 -5.26
CA ASP A 194 -13.85 8.27 -5.29
C ASP A 194 -13.31 8.73 -3.93
N LEU A 195 -13.68 8.08 -2.82
CA LEU A 195 -13.17 8.35 -1.48
C LEU A 195 -12.18 7.28 -0.97
N HIS A 196 -11.91 6.21 -1.72
CA HIS A 196 -10.97 5.16 -1.32
C HIS A 196 -9.57 5.70 -0.95
N TYR A 197 -9.06 6.71 -1.65
CA TYR A 197 -7.76 7.33 -1.34
C TYR A 197 -7.65 7.91 0.09
N LYS A 198 -8.78 8.12 0.78
CA LYS A 198 -8.79 8.67 2.15
C LYS A 198 -8.52 7.62 3.22
N TRP A 199 -8.77 6.35 2.93
CA TRP A 199 -8.73 5.29 3.94
C TRP A 199 -7.99 4.04 3.47
N ALA A 200 -8.06 3.70 2.19
CA ALA A 200 -7.42 2.52 1.64
C ALA A 200 -5.90 2.68 1.67
N PRO A 201 -5.16 1.68 2.17
CA PRO A 201 -3.71 1.76 2.26
C PRO A 201 -3.10 1.86 0.86
N PHE A 202 -2.09 2.73 0.71
CA PHE A 202 -1.35 2.99 -0.53
C PHE A 202 -2.16 3.56 -1.70
N CYS A 203 -3.47 3.75 -1.56
CA CYS A 203 -4.29 4.39 -2.57
C CYS A 203 -3.99 5.90 -2.61
N SER A 204 -3.29 6.36 -3.64
CA SER A 204 -2.93 7.77 -3.81
C SER A 204 -4.06 8.60 -4.43
N SER A 205 -4.87 7.99 -5.27
CA SER A 205 -6.02 8.62 -5.93
C SER A 205 -7.07 7.58 -6.28
N SER A 206 -8.33 7.99 -6.30
CA SER A 206 -9.43 7.15 -6.76
C SER A 206 -10.55 8.00 -7.36
N LEU A 207 -11.35 7.39 -8.22
CA LEU A 207 -12.41 8.03 -9.00
C LEU A 207 -13.52 7.03 -9.28
N THR A 208 -14.76 7.43 -9.00
CA THR A 208 -15.94 6.76 -9.56
C THR A 208 -16.14 7.27 -10.99
N VAL A 209 -15.98 6.39 -11.98
CA VAL A 209 -16.13 6.75 -13.40
C VAL A 209 -17.61 6.96 -13.73
N CYS A 210 -18.45 6.02 -13.32
CA CYS A 210 -19.91 6.14 -13.40
C CYS A 210 -20.60 5.12 -12.49
N HIS A 211 -21.85 5.40 -12.15
CA HIS A 211 -22.81 4.40 -11.67
C HIS A 211 -23.73 4.04 -12.84
N LEU A 212 -23.75 2.76 -13.21
CA LEU A 212 -24.61 2.22 -14.27
C LEU A 212 -25.98 1.84 -13.72
N ASP A 213 -26.02 1.41 -12.46
CA ASP A 213 -27.22 1.07 -11.70
C ASP A 213 -26.99 1.31 -10.20
N LYS A 214 -27.92 0.88 -9.33
CA LYS A 214 -27.83 1.07 -7.87
C LYS A 214 -26.63 0.32 -7.29
N LEU A 215 -26.39 -0.91 -7.74
CA LEU A 215 -25.24 -1.73 -7.35
C LEU A 215 -24.26 -2.02 -8.50
N ASP A 216 -24.36 -1.34 -9.64
CA ASP A 216 -23.45 -1.48 -10.79
C ASP A 216 -22.61 -0.21 -10.94
N THR A 217 -21.30 -0.30 -10.68
CA THR A 217 -20.39 0.84 -10.62
C THR A 217 -19.09 0.56 -11.38
N VAL A 218 -18.61 1.56 -12.13
CA VAL A 218 -17.29 1.55 -12.77
C VAL A 218 -16.35 2.44 -11.98
N GLY A 219 -15.25 1.87 -11.51
CA GLY A 219 -14.27 2.52 -10.66
C GLY A 219 -12.88 2.58 -11.28
N TRP A 220 -12.12 3.60 -10.88
CA TRP A 220 -10.70 3.72 -11.13
C TRP A 220 -9.98 4.07 -9.83
N PHE A 221 -8.82 3.48 -9.60
CA PHE A 221 -7.97 3.83 -8.46
C PHE A 221 -6.50 3.68 -8.82
N CYS A 222 -5.65 4.35 -8.05
CA CYS A 222 -4.22 4.29 -8.18
C CYS A 222 -3.60 3.97 -6.82
N VAL A 223 -2.84 2.90 -6.76
CA VAL A 223 -2.02 2.51 -5.61
C VAL A 223 -0.56 2.77 -5.92
N GLY A 224 0.19 3.27 -4.95
CA GLY A 224 1.61 3.54 -5.15
C GLY A 224 2.41 3.34 -3.89
N LEU A 225 3.64 2.89 -4.09
CA LEU A 225 4.68 2.95 -3.06
C LEU A 225 5.56 4.16 -3.38
N PRO A 226 5.23 5.36 -2.87
CA PRO A 226 5.86 6.62 -3.31
C PRO A 226 7.39 6.59 -3.17
N ASN A 227 7.92 5.88 -2.18
CA ASN A 227 9.35 5.76 -1.93
C ASN A 227 10.09 4.89 -2.96
N PHE A 228 9.39 4.01 -3.67
CA PHE A 228 9.97 3.11 -4.66
C PHE A 228 9.74 3.59 -6.09
N GLY A 229 9.03 4.70 -6.29
CA GLY A 229 8.66 5.17 -7.63
C GLY A 229 7.74 4.20 -8.39
N VAL A 230 7.15 3.23 -7.67
CA VAL A 230 6.26 2.23 -8.23
C VAL A 230 4.82 2.68 -8.04
N MET A 231 4.07 2.77 -9.13
CA MET A 231 2.67 3.17 -9.14
C MET A 231 1.86 2.21 -10.00
N ARG A 232 0.68 1.80 -9.54
CA ARG A 232 -0.23 0.95 -10.30
C ARG A 232 -1.62 1.54 -10.27
N ASP A 233 -2.21 1.73 -11.45
CA ASP A 233 -3.62 2.03 -11.53
C ASP A 233 -4.42 0.77 -11.77
N GLY A 234 -5.70 0.79 -11.42
CA GLY A 234 -6.65 -0.28 -11.68
C GLY A 234 -7.97 0.33 -12.09
N CYS A 235 -8.54 -0.17 -13.18
CA CYS A 235 -9.89 0.16 -13.60
C CYS A 235 -10.74 -1.11 -13.54
N PHE A 236 -11.94 -1.01 -12.99
CA PHE A 236 -12.79 -2.17 -12.78
C PHE A 236 -14.27 -1.80 -12.92
N ARG A 237 -15.10 -2.80 -13.21
CA ARG A 237 -16.54 -2.75 -13.04
C ARG A 237 -16.93 -3.68 -11.90
N ALA A 238 -17.80 -3.22 -11.02
CA ALA A 238 -18.36 -3.97 -9.90
C ALA A 238 -19.88 -4.01 -10.02
N ILE A 239 -20.47 -5.18 -9.84
CA ILE A 239 -21.91 -5.40 -9.73
C ILE A 239 -22.22 -6.00 -8.36
N GLY A 240 -23.41 -5.74 -7.83
CA GLY A 240 -23.88 -6.32 -6.58
C GLY A 240 -25.21 -7.07 -6.73
N CYS A 241 -25.42 -8.03 -5.85
CA CYS A 241 -26.71 -8.70 -5.65
C CYS A 241 -27.15 -8.47 -4.21
N ASP A 242 -28.34 -7.91 -4.07
CA ASP A 242 -29.04 -7.81 -2.79
C ASP A 242 -29.71 -9.17 -2.50
N SER A 243 -29.27 -9.84 -1.44
CA SER A 243 -29.89 -11.06 -0.93
C SER A 243 -30.24 -10.92 0.55
N ILE A 244 -30.44 -9.68 1.01
CA ILE A 244 -30.61 -9.40 2.43
C ILE A 244 -31.91 -10.02 2.97
N TYR A 245 -32.95 -10.14 2.13
CA TYR A 245 -34.23 -10.74 2.52
C TYR A 245 -34.18 -12.26 2.55
N GLU A 246 -33.42 -12.85 1.65
CA GLU A 246 -33.34 -14.29 1.43
C GLU A 246 -32.43 -14.96 2.44
N ASP A 247 -31.20 -14.49 2.57
CA ASP A 247 -30.19 -15.08 3.45
C ASP A 247 -29.46 -14.05 4.33
N GLY A 248 -29.78 -12.76 4.18
CA GLY A 248 -29.10 -11.71 4.93
C GLY A 248 -27.75 -11.35 4.36
N THR A 249 -27.51 -11.62 3.08
CA THR A 249 -26.21 -11.36 2.46
C THR A 249 -26.27 -10.30 1.36
N VAL A 250 -25.15 -9.62 1.15
CA VAL A 250 -24.89 -8.81 -0.03
C VAL A 250 -23.68 -9.39 -0.74
N LEU A 251 -23.85 -9.75 -2.01
CA LEU A 251 -22.79 -10.25 -2.87
C LEU A 251 -22.28 -9.11 -3.74
N LEU A 252 -20.95 -9.00 -3.88
CA LEU A 252 -20.30 -8.08 -4.81
C LEU A 252 -19.37 -8.89 -5.70
N VAL A 253 -19.42 -8.64 -7.01
CA VAL A 253 -18.51 -9.22 -7.99
C VAL A 253 -17.92 -8.08 -8.79
N ALA A 254 -16.60 -8.01 -8.85
CA ALA A 254 -15.89 -7.01 -9.62
C ALA A 254 -14.77 -7.61 -10.45
N GLN A 255 -14.46 -6.93 -11.55
CA GLN A 255 -13.46 -7.36 -12.49
C GLN A 255 -12.78 -6.18 -13.16
N GLY A 256 -11.49 -6.35 -13.44
CA GLY A 256 -10.67 -5.40 -14.17
C GLY A 256 -11.16 -5.22 -15.60
N ILE A 257 -11.26 -3.97 -16.02
CA ILE A 257 -11.52 -3.63 -17.42
C ILE A 257 -10.17 -3.77 -18.14
N GLN A 258 -10.08 -4.76 -19.03
CA GLN A 258 -8.85 -5.00 -19.78
C GLN A 258 -8.60 -3.83 -20.73
N ASP A 259 -7.35 -3.35 -20.73
CA ASP A 259 -6.89 -2.49 -21.81
C ASP A 259 -6.97 -3.31 -23.09
N ARG A 260 -7.90 -2.98 -23.99
CA ARG A 260 -7.84 -3.54 -25.34
C ARG A 260 -6.47 -3.15 -25.89
N PRO A 261 -5.65 -4.09 -26.38
CA PRO A 261 -4.44 -3.71 -27.09
C PRO A 261 -4.90 -2.78 -28.22
N GLU A 262 -4.41 -1.53 -28.20
CA GLU A 262 -4.76 -0.56 -29.23
C GLU A 262 -4.55 -1.21 -30.60
N HIS A 263 -5.62 -1.21 -31.41
CA HIS A 263 -5.61 -1.74 -32.77
C HIS A 263 -4.33 -1.30 -33.51
N GLY A 264 -3.37 -2.21 -33.68
CA GLY A 264 -2.09 -1.86 -34.31
C GLY A 264 -0.98 -2.91 -34.20
N ALA A 265 -1.02 -3.82 -33.23
CA ALA A 265 -0.14 -4.99 -33.24
C ALA A 265 -0.85 -6.14 -33.94
N ASP A 266 -0.58 -6.31 -35.24
CA ASP A 266 -0.96 -7.47 -36.06
C ASP A 266 -0.42 -8.77 -35.43
N ASN A 267 -1.08 -9.31 -34.41
CA ASN A 267 -0.89 -10.69 -33.95
C ASN A 267 -1.59 -11.63 -34.96
N LYS A 268 -1.10 -11.66 -36.20
CA LYS A 268 -1.53 -12.60 -37.25
C LYS A 268 -1.07 -14.05 -37.01
N HIS A 269 -0.50 -14.39 -35.85
CA HIS A 269 0.20 -15.67 -35.67
C HIS A 269 -0.35 -16.63 -34.62
N LEU A 270 -1.49 -16.33 -34.00
CA LEU A 270 -2.19 -17.25 -33.10
C LEU A 270 -3.69 -17.23 -33.39
N GLU A 271 -4.08 -17.74 -34.56
CA GLU A 271 -5.43 -18.29 -34.70
C GLU A 271 -5.49 -19.59 -33.86
N PRO A 272 -6.44 -19.70 -32.91
CA PRO A 272 -6.81 -21.00 -32.39
C PRO A 272 -7.53 -21.73 -33.53
N LEU A 273 -6.94 -22.85 -33.97
CA LEU A 273 -7.50 -23.74 -34.98
C LEU A 273 -8.80 -24.38 -34.45
N ALA A 274 -9.90 -23.63 -34.47
CA ALA A 274 -11.24 -24.14 -34.27
C ALA A 274 -11.74 -24.68 -35.61
N THR A 275 -11.65 -25.99 -35.78
CA THR A 275 -12.31 -26.70 -36.87
C THR A 275 -13.77 -26.92 -36.47
N ASP A 276 -14.66 -26.11 -37.04
CA ASP A 276 -16.10 -26.30 -37.01
C ASP A 276 -16.47 -27.49 -37.91
N THR A 277 -16.90 -28.59 -37.30
CA THR A 277 -17.95 -29.48 -37.84
C THR A 277 -18.40 -30.45 -36.75
N ALA A 278 -19.39 -30.03 -35.96
CA ALA A 278 -20.17 -30.96 -35.16
C ALA A 278 -21.63 -30.49 -35.13
N GLU A 279 -22.46 -31.20 -35.88
CA GLU A 279 -23.91 -31.17 -35.79
C GLU A 279 -24.35 -31.43 -34.34
N SER A 280 -25.18 -30.53 -33.83
CA SER A 280 -25.83 -30.63 -32.53
C SER A 280 -26.84 -31.78 -32.54
N THR A 281 -26.41 -32.95 -32.06
CA THR A 281 -27.31 -34.03 -31.65
C THR A 281 -27.30 -34.05 -30.11
N VAL A 282 -28.40 -33.61 -29.50
CA VAL A 282 -28.57 -33.59 -28.03
C VAL A 282 -28.68 -35.03 -27.51
N PRO A 283 -27.75 -35.55 -26.70
CA PRO A 283 -27.94 -36.85 -26.05
C PRO A 283 -28.67 -36.67 -24.73
N ALA A 284 -29.65 -37.53 -24.50
CA ALA A 284 -30.45 -37.59 -23.29
C ALA A 284 -29.60 -38.00 -22.07
N SER A 285 -29.68 -37.15 -21.04
CA SER A 285 -29.68 -37.42 -19.60
C SER A 285 -29.26 -38.83 -19.13
N THR A 286 -28.02 -38.94 -18.63
CA THR A 286 -27.68 -39.87 -17.54
C THR A 286 -27.10 -39.07 -16.37
N LYS A 287 -27.88 -39.00 -15.29
CA LYS A 287 -27.51 -38.44 -13.98
C LYS A 287 -26.29 -39.18 -13.41
N SER A 288 -25.17 -38.47 -13.23
CA SER A 288 -24.20 -38.82 -12.20
C SER A 288 -23.65 -37.57 -11.53
N THR A 289 -23.75 -37.57 -10.21
CA THR A 289 -23.47 -36.48 -9.28
C THR A 289 -21.96 -36.33 -9.07
N SER A 290 -21.23 -35.91 -10.11
CA SER A 290 -19.90 -35.33 -9.93
C SER A 290 -20.07 -33.82 -9.91
N SER A 291 -19.60 -33.13 -8.86
CA SER A 291 -19.62 -31.67 -8.82
C SER A 291 -18.90 -31.16 -10.07
N ALA A 292 -19.68 -30.68 -11.03
CA ALA A 292 -19.21 -30.34 -12.35
C ALA A 292 -18.06 -29.35 -12.20
N LYS A 293 -16.85 -29.77 -12.60
CA LYS A 293 -15.79 -28.83 -12.92
C LYS A 293 -16.34 -27.97 -14.05
N ILE A 294 -16.94 -26.84 -13.70
CA ILE A 294 -17.30 -25.79 -14.67
C ILE A 294 -16.04 -25.54 -15.47
N ASP A 295 -16.13 -25.81 -16.77
CA ASP A 295 -15.02 -25.74 -17.70
C ASP A 295 -14.31 -24.38 -17.53
N GLU A 296 -12.98 -24.38 -17.47
CA GLU A 296 -12.20 -23.15 -17.40
C GLU A 296 -12.58 -22.18 -18.54
N ALA A 297 -13.02 -22.70 -19.68
CA ALA A 297 -13.54 -21.91 -20.79
C ALA A 297 -14.82 -21.13 -20.42
N GLU A 298 -15.79 -21.77 -19.78
CA GLU A 298 -17.01 -21.13 -19.30
C GLU A 298 -16.69 -20.10 -18.22
N GLN A 299 -15.73 -20.42 -17.35
CA GLN A 299 -15.24 -19.47 -16.36
C GLN A 299 -14.67 -18.20 -17.01
N ARG A 300 -13.83 -18.35 -18.03
CA ARG A 300 -13.29 -17.22 -18.79
C ARG A 300 -14.39 -16.43 -19.51
N ARG A 301 -15.36 -17.13 -20.11
CA ARG A 301 -16.52 -16.49 -20.77
C ARG A 301 -17.33 -15.64 -19.79
N LEU A 302 -17.61 -16.16 -18.59
CA LEU A 302 -18.35 -15.42 -17.56
C LEU A 302 -17.59 -14.16 -17.13
N PHE A 303 -16.27 -14.27 -16.96
CA PHE A 303 -15.43 -13.12 -16.65
C PHE A 303 -15.36 -12.12 -17.83
N ASP A 304 -15.44 -12.57 -19.07
CA ASP A 304 -15.47 -11.63 -20.19
C ASP A 304 -16.73 -10.75 -20.23
N LEU A 305 -17.82 -11.14 -19.55
CA LEU A 305 -19.09 -10.39 -19.54
C LEU A 305 -18.94 -8.97 -18.96
N LEU A 306 -18.25 -8.83 -17.82
CA LEU A 306 -18.12 -7.51 -17.17
C LEU A 306 -17.09 -6.62 -17.88
N SER A 307 -16.03 -7.23 -18.41
CA SER A 307 -14.89 -6.51 -18.99
C SER A 307 -15.09 -6.12 -20.46
N LYS A 308 -15.95 -6.84 -21.20
CA LYS A 308 -16.24 -6.59 -22.62
C LYS A 308 -17.61 -5.96 -22.88
N ASP A 309 -18.30 -5.46 -21.85
CA ASP A 309 -19.60 -4.81 -22.02
C ASP A 309 -19.46 -3.57 -22.94
N PRO A 310 -20.24 -3.49 -24.04
CA PRO A 310 -20.22 -2.34 -24.95
C PRO A 310 -20.46 -0.97 -24.28
N ILE A 311 -21.09 -0.94 -23.10
CA ILE A 311 -21.27 0.31 -22.35
C ILE A 311 -19.93 0.94 -21.94
N LEU A 312 -18.90 0.13 -21.74
CA LEU A 312 -17.57 0.60 -21.31
C LEU A 312 -16.88 1.44 -22.40
N GLU A 313 -17.19 1.21 -23.68
CA GLU A 313 -16.65 1.99 -24.80
C GLU A 313 -17.14 3.43 -24.81
N LYS A 314 -18.28 3.70 -24.14
CA LYS A 314 -18.87 5.03 -24.03
C LYS A 314 -18.35 5.81 -22.82
N LEU A 315 -17.62 5.14 -21.93
CA LEU A 315 -17.11 5.74 -20.69
C LEU A 315 -15.72 6.34 -20.92
N ASN A 316 -15.46 7.48 -20.27
CA ASN A 316 -14.16 8.12 -20.29
C ASN A 316 -13.24 7.46 -19.24
N ILE A 317 -12.78 6.25 -19.55
CA ILE A 317 -11.88 5.49 -18.69
C ILE A 317 -10.48 6.11 -18.79
N PRO A 318 -9.82 6.41 -17.66
CA PRO A 318 -8.44 6.94 -17.69
C PRO A 318 -7.51 6.01 -18.49
N PRO A 319 -6.61 6.52 -19.33
CA PRO A 319 -5.66 5.69 -20.06
C PRO A 319 -4.62 5.08 -19.10
N PRO A 320 -3.99 3.94 -19.47
CA PRO A 320 -2.95 3.33 -18.66
C PRO A 320 -1.77 4.29 -18.42
N PRO A 321 -1.16 4.30 -17.22
CA PRO A 321 -0.05 5.20 -16.93
C PRO A 321 1.21 4.76 -17.68
N THR A 322 1.80 5.67 -18.45
CA THR A 322 2.97 5.41 -19.31
C THR A 322 4.32 5.71 -18.67
N ARG A 323 4.34 6.24 -17.44
CA ARG A 323 5.58 6.62 -16.74
C ARG A 323 6.38 5.36 -16.37
N ILE A 324 7.71 5.42 -16.48
CA ILE A 324 8.62 4.36 -16.01
C ILE A 324 8.29 3.98 -14.57
N GLY A 325 8.14 2.69 -14.29
CA GLY A 325 7.76 2.17 -12.98
C GLY A 325 6.25 2.28 -12.69
N SER A 326 5.46 2.85 -13.59
CA SER A 326 4.00 2.86 -13.55
C SER A 326 3.42 1.79 -14.49
N GLY A 327 2.20 1.33 -14.23
CA GLY A 327 1.49 0.40 -15.10
C GLY A 327 0.07 0.17 -14.63
N ARG A 328 -0.75 -0.50 -15.45
CA ARG A 328 -2.09 -0.94 -15.03
C ARG A 328 -2.00 -2.33 -14.39
N MET A 329 -2.65 -2.50 -13.24
CA MET A 329 -2.84 -3.81 -12.63
C MET A 329 -3.99 -4.56 -13.30
N THR A 330 -3.86 -5.87 -13.40
CA THR A 330 -4.90 -6.76 -13.89
C THR A 330 -5.70 -7.30 -12.70
N ILE A 331 -6.94 -6.86 -12.56
CA ILE A 331 -7.88 -7.39 -11.57
C ILE A 331 -8.61 -8.55 -12.24
N ARG A 332 -8.17 -9.79 -12.02
CA ARG A 332 -8.79 -10.97 -12.64
C ARG A 332 -10.16 -11.22 -12.04
N THR A 333 -10.22 -11.26 -10.72
CA THR A 333 -11.45 -11.48 -9.97
C THR A 333 -11.43 -10.73 -8.65
N PHE A 334 -12.57 -10.16 -8.30
CA PHE A 334 -12.85 -9.68 -6.96
C PHE A 334 -14.27 -10.13 -6.61
N GLN A 335 -14.42 -10.78 -5.48
CA GLN A 335 -15.68 -11.32 -5.00
C GLN A 335 -15.79 -10.97 -3.53
N ALA A 336 -16.92 -10.46 -3.08
CA ALA A 336 -17.16 -10.20 -1.67
C ALA A 336 -18.56 -10.69 -1.27
N LEU A 337 -18.65 -11.23 -0.06
CA LEU A 337 -19.89 -11.64 0.60
C LEU A 337 -19.92 -10.93 1.94
N ILE A 338 -20.92 -10.09 2.13
CA ILE A 338 -21.18 -9.40 3.39
C ILE A 338 -22.39 -10.07 4.01
N ASN A 339 -22.17 -10.85 5.06
CA ASN A 339 -23.22 -11.51 5.83
C ASN A 339 -23.63 -10.64 7.02
N ILE A 340 -24.91 -10.31 7.10
CA ILE A 340 -25.44 -9.36 8.08
C ILE A 340 -25.91 -10.14 9.31
N GLU A 341 -25.22 -9.95 10.42
CA GLU A 341 -25.48 -10.66 11.68
C GLU A 341 -26.32 -9.83 12.64
N SER A 342 -26.14 -8.50 12.61
CA SER A 342 -26.93 -7.53 13.34
C SER A 342 -26.94 -6.21 12.57
N PRO A 343 -27.70 -5.19 12.99
CA PRO A 343 -27.65 -3.87 12.36
C PRO A 343 -26.28 -3.18 12.45
N THR A 344 -25.42 -3.61 13.38
CA THR A 344 -24.09 -3.04 13.65
C THR A 344 -22.94 -4.02 13.49
N ASP A 345 -23.24 -5.26 13.10
CA ASP A 345 -22.26 -6.34 12.97
C ASP A 345 -22.48 -7.08 11.66
N ALA A 346 -21.39 -7.27 10.91
CA ALA A 346 -21.41 -8.02 9.67
C ALA A 346 -20.11 -8.83 9.52
N THR A 347 -20.23 -10.06 9.02
CA THR A 347 -19.08 -10.87 8.64
C THR A 347 -18.80 -10.67 7.16
N THR A 348 -17.59 -10.22 6.85
CA THR A 348 -17.18 -9.94 5.47
C THR A 348 -16.15 -10.97 5.01
N LYS A 349 -16.46 -11.63 3.89
CA LYS A 349 -15.54 -12.49 3.15
C LYS A 349 -15.19 -11.83 1.82
N ILE A 350 -13.90 -11.74 1.49
CA ILE A 350 -13.43 -11.17 0.22
C ILE A 350 -12.47 -12.17 -0.41
N VAL A 351 -12.69 -12.56 -1.66
CA VAL A 351 -11.74 -13.32 -2.48
C VAL A 351 -11.28 -12.43 -3.63
N THR A 352 -9.97 -12.29 -3.79
CA THR A 352 -9.40 -11.45 -4.84
C THR A 352 -8.19 -12.09 -5.50
N ASN A 353 -8.10 -11.96 -6.82
CA ASN A 353 -6.96 -12.35 -7.62
C ASN A 353 -6.54 -11.13 -8.46
N ILE A 354 -5.45 -10.50 -8.04
CA ILE A 354 -4.95 -9.25 -8.61
C ILE A 354 -3.49 -9.46 -8.99
N ASP A 355 -3.17 -9.22 -10.26
CA ASP A 355 -1.81 -9.12 -10.75
C ASP A 355 -1.41 -7.65 -10.85
N PRO A 356 -0.51 -7.15 -10.00
CA PRO A 356 -0.04 -5.78 -10.07
C PRO A 356 0.88 -5.53 -11.27
N ASN A 357 1.24 -6.52 -12.09
CA ASN A 357 2.07 -6.38 -13.29
C ASN A 357 3.41 -5.69 -12.96
N LEU A 358 4.13 -6.21 -11.96
CA LEU A 358 5.40 -5.67 -11.46
C LEU A 358 6.59 -6.58 -11.85
N PRO A 359 7.07 -6.53 -13.10
CA PRO A 359 8.09 -7.48 -13.59
C PRO A 359 9.44 -7.35 -12.87
N LEU A 360 9.71 -6.21 -12.25
CA LEU A 360 10.96 -5.96 -11.50
C LEU A 360 10.94 -6.54 -10.07
N ILE A 361 9.76 -6.89 -9.55
CA ILE A 361 9.62 -7.40 -8.18
C ILE A 361 9.51 -8.93 -8.26
N PRO A 362 10.38 -9.69 -7.56
CA PRO A 362 10.25 -11.14 -7.52
C PRO A 362 8.86 -11.57 -7.03
N GLN A 363 8.25 -12.55 -7.70
CA GLN A 363 6.91 -13.03 -7.36
C GLN A 363 6.77 -13.43 -5.89
N SER A 364 7.80 -14.03 -5.29
CA SER A 364 7.80 -14.40 -3.87
C SER A 364 7.64 -13.19 -2.92
N LEU A 365 8.26 -12.05 -3.26
CA LEU A 365 8.11 -10.81 -2.51
C LEU A 365 6.73 -10.19 -2.74
N LEU A 366 6.22 -10.25 -3.97
CA LEU A 366 4.88 -9.79 -4.29
C LEU A 366 3.83 -10.57 -3.49
N ASP A 367 3.91 -11.90 -3.50
CA ASP A 367 3.02 -12.79 -2.77
C ASP A 367 3.09 -12.50 -1.26
N PHE A 368 4.29 -12.28 -0.72
CA PHE A 368 4.48 -11.88 0.66
C PHE A 368 3.78 -10.55 0.98
N LEU A 369 3.96 -9.53 0.14
CA LEU A 369 3.32 -8.23 0.32
C LEU A 369 1.81 -8.34 0.25
N MET A 370 1.26 -9.00 -0.77
CA MET A 370 -0.18 -9.14 -0.96
C MET A 370 -0.82 -9.86 0.24
N LYS A 371 -0.21 -10.96 0.71
CA LYS A 371 -0.67 -11.67 1.92
C LYS A 371 -0.69 -10.76 3.15
N ARG A 372 0.29 -9.87 3.31
CA ARG A 372 0.39 -8.96 4.47
C ARG A 372 -0.57 -7.77 4.38
N LEU A 373 -0.71 -7.18 3.20
CA LEU A 373 -1.46 -5.94 3.00
C LEU A 373 -2.98 -6.13 3.04
N CYS A 374 -3.48 -7.26 2.52
CA CYS A 374 -4.91 -7.51 2.45
C CYS A 374 -5.58 -7.55 3.85
N GLY A 375 -4.91 -8.08 4.88
CA GLY A 375 -5.42 -8.06 6.26
C GLY A 375 -5.56 -6.65 6.86
N VAL A 376 -4.75 -5.69 6.41
CA VAL A 376 -4.85 -4.29 6.86
C VAL A 376 -6.05 -3.58 6.24
N LEU A 377 -6.48 -4.00 5.05
CA LEU A 377 -7.55 -3.35 4.28
C LEU A 377 -8.89 -3.35 5.04
N LEU A 378 -9.34 -4.52 5.52
CA LEU A 378 -10.61 -4.66 6.26
C LEU A 378 -10.59 -3.89 7.59
N SER A 379 -9.47 -3.92 8.31
CA SER A 379 -9.31 -3.13 9.54
C SER A 379 -9.40 -1.61 9.27
N LYS A 380 -8.78 -1.14 8.17
CA LYS A 380 -8.89 0.27 7.76
C LYS A 380 -10.30 0.65 7.31
N MET A 381 -11.00 -0.26 6.63
CA MET A 381 -12.39 -0.10 6.25
C MET A 381 -13.29 0.07 7.48
N GLN A 382 -13.14 -0.80 8.48
CA GLN A 382 -13.86 -0.68 9.76
C GLN A 382 -13.57 0.66 10.45
N GLY A 383 -12.30 1.06 10.48
CA GLY A 383 -11.88 2.34 11.05
C GLY A 383 -12.45 3.55 10.30
N ALA A 384 -12.59 3.48 8.98
CA ALA A 384 -13.19 4.51 8.17
C ALA A 384 -14.69 4.62 8.42
N ALA A 385 -15.39 3.49 8.49
CA ALA A 385 -16.81 3.44 8.78
C ALA A 385 -17.13 3.97 10.19
N LYS A 386 -16.34 3.61 11.21
CA LYS A 386 -16.44 4.19 12.57
C LYS A 386 -16.28 5.72 12.58
N LYS A 387 -15.50 6.28 11.65
CA LYS A 387 -15.33 7.74 11.53
C LYS A 387 -16.56 8.43 10.91
N ILE A 388 -17.43 7.72 10.20
CA ILE A 388 -18.69 8.28 9.69
C ILE A 388 -19.61 8.57 10.89
N ALA A 389 -19.82 7.56 11.74
CA ALA A 389 -20.62 7.71 12.95
C ALA A 389 -20.09 8.81 13.89
N LYS A 390 -18.75 8.92 14.06
CA LYS A 390 -18.10 9.91 14.93
C LYS A 390 -18.12 11.35 14.40
N ASP A 391 -18.08 11.55 13.08
CA ASP A 391 -18.08 12.88 12.45
C ASP A 391 -19.10 12.93 11.30
N PRO A 392 -20.41 12.95 11.60
CA PRO A 392 -21.44 12.98 10.57
C PRO A 392 -21.44 14.29 9.76
N LEU A 393 -20.89 15.37 10.32
CA LEU A 393 -20.92 16.69 9.69
C LEU A 393 -19.86 16.82 8.60
N THR A 394 -18.60 16.51 8.91
CA THR A 394 -17.48 16.85 8.02
C THR A 394 -16.84 15.66 7.32
N ASN A 395 -17.19 14.43 7.71
CA ASN A 395 -16.74 13.24 7.02
C ASN A 395 -17.28 13.20 5.59
N HIS A 396 -16.41 12.94 4.63
CA HIS A 396 -16.76 12.95 3.22
C HIS A 396 -17.76 11.85 2.82
N HIS A 397 -17.72 10.68 3.46
CA HIS A 397 -18.69 9.63 3.20
C HIS A 397 -20.06 10.02 3.73
N ALA A 398 -20.14 10.61 4.95
CA ALA A 398 -21.40 11.13 5.49
C ALA A 398 -22.01 12.22 4.59
N VAL A 399 -21.16 13.10 4.03
CA VAL A 399 -21.59 14.10 3.05
C VAL A 399 -22.16 13.44 1.79
N LYS A 400 -21.45 12.47 1.21
CA LYS A 400 -21.92 11.70 0.05
C LYS A 400 -23.25 11.01 0.30
N MET A 401 -23.43 10.42 1.48
CA MET A 401 -24.70 9.79 1.87
C MET A 401 -25.89 10.76 1.83
N ARG A 402 -25.65 12.04 2.17
CA ARG A 402 -26.69 13.09 2.08
C ARG A 402 -26.88 13.61 0.68
N GLU A 403 -25.81 13.76 -0.10
CA GLU A 403 -25.86 14.22 -1.48
C GLU A 403 -26.59 13.20 -2.37
N GLU A 404 -26.35 11.91 -2.16
CA GLU A 404 -26.95 10.81 -2.93
C GLU A 404 -28.19 10.23 -2.23
N ARG A 405 -29.13 11.13 -1.89
CA ARG A 405 -30.35 10.80 -1.13
C ARG A 405 -31.16 9.67 -1.77
N TYR A 406 -31.27 9.65 -3.11
CA TYR A 406 -32.01 8.60 -3.83
C TYR A 406 -31.49 7.19 -3.51
N PHE A 407 -30.18 6.99 -3.48
CA PHE A 407 -29.60 5.68 -3.17
C PHE A 407 -29.70 5.37 -1.67
N TYR A 408 -29.20 6.25 -0.81
CA TYR A 408 -29.07 5.91 0.61
C TYR A 408 -30.37 6.05 1.39
N HIS A 409 -31.12 7.13 1.20
CA HIS A 409 -32.33 7.41 1.96
C HIS A 409 -33.57 6.80 1.32
N ASP A 410 -33.72 6.88 -0.02
CA ASP A 410 -34.97 6.44 -0.66
C ASP A 410 -34.96 4.95 -1.00
N TRP A 411 -33.79 4.35 -1.26
CA TRP A 411 -33.67 2.94 -1.62
C TRP A 411 -33.08 2.05 -0.51
N LEU A 412 -31.90 2.37 0.02
CA LEU A 412 -31.20 1.51 0.98
C LEU A 412 -31.86 1.52 2.38
N LEU A 413 -32.31 2.70 2.84
CA LEU A 413 -32.80 2.88 4.20
C LEU A 413 -34.12 2.13 4.48
N PRO A 414 -35.13 2.19 3.60
CA PRO A 414 -36.35 1.41 3.76
C PRO A 414 -36.09 -0.09 3.76
N LYS A 415 -35.12 -0.55 2.96
CA LYS A 415 -34.73 -1.97 2.93
C LYS A 415 -34.20 -2.43 4.28
N PHE A 416 -33.25 -1.68 4.84
CA PHE A 416 -32.72 -1.97 6.16
C PHE A 416 -33.76 -1.91 7.29
N HIS A 417 -34.66 -0.94 7.25
CA HIS A 417 -35.75 -0.87 8.22
C HIS A 417 -36.61 -2.12 8.17
N THR A 418 -36.94 -2.59 6.96
CA THR A 418 -37.72 -3.81 6.79
C THR A 418 -36.97 -5.02 7.34
N VAL A 419 -35.69 -5.15 7.03
CA VAL A 419 -34.86 -6.27 7.51
C VAL A 419 -34.73 -6.26 9.03
N CYS A 420 -34.52 -5.08 9.64
CA CYS A 420 -34.50 -4.95 11.09
C CYS A 420 -35.85 -5.33 11.70
N LYS A 421 -36.96 -4.88 11.11
CA LYS A 421 -38.31 -5.24 11.55
C LYS A 421 -38.56 -6.74 11.46
N LEU A 422 -38.20 -7.38 10.35
CA LEU A 422 -38.37 -8.82 10.12
C LEU A 422 -37.54 -9.67 11.09
N ARG A 423 -36.32 -9.23 11.41
CA ARG A 423 -35.42 -9.95 12.34
C ARG A 423 -35.60 -9.55 13.81
N GLY A 424 -36.56 -8.68 14.13
CA GLY A 424 -36.77 -8.19 15.49
C GLY A 424 -35.61 -7.34 16.02
N TRP A 425 -34.80 -6.77 15.13
CA TRP A 425 -33.67 -5.92 15.48
C TRP A 425 -34.10 -4.46 15.66
N LYS A 426 -33.44 -3.78 16.60
CA LYS A 426 -33.57 -2.34 16.76
C LYS A 426 -32.68 -1.64 15.73
N MET A 427 -33.27 -0.86 14.83
CA MET A 427 -32.52 -0.06 13.87
C MET A 427 -31.63 0.96 14.61
N PRO A 428 -30.31 0.99 14.35
CA PRO A 428 -29.41 1.99 14.91
C PRO A 428 -29.68 3.35 14.27
N SER A 429 -29.42 4.40 15.03
CA SER A 429 -29.42 5.76 14.51
C SER A 429 -28.35 5.92 13.44
N ILE A 430 -28.73 6.49 12.29
CA ILE A 430 -27.78 6.82 11.22
C ILE A 430 -27.44 8.30 11.36
N SER A 431 -26.33 8.58 12.03
CA SER A 431 -25.93 9.95 12.39
C SER A 431 -25.78 10.88 11.18
N ALA A 432 -25.54 10.34 9.97
CA ALA A 432 -25.50 11.10 8.73
C ALA A 432 -26.85 11.73 8.35
N PHE A 433 -27.98 11.15 8.78
CA PHE A 433 -29.34 11.62 8.50
C PHE A 433 -30.05 12.29 9.68
N GLU A 434 -29.50 12.18 10.88
CA GLU A 434 -30.07 12.77 12.11
C GLU A 434 -29.60 14.21 12.39
N LEU A 435 -29.07 14.88 11.36
CA LEU A 435 -28.57 16.24 11.49
C LEU A 435 -29.72 17.24 11.46
N SER A 436 -29.68 18.23 12.34
CA SER A 436 -30.59 19.39 12.24
C SER A 436 -30.26 20.22 10.99
N GLU A 437 -31.25 20.97 10.48
CA GLU A 437 -31.04 21.86 9.33
C GLU A 437 -29.89 22.85 9.57
N ALA A 438 -29.81 23.44 10.77
CA ALA A 438 -28.70 24.30 11.18
C ALA A 438 -27.34 23.60 11.16
N GLN A 439 -27.28 22.31 11.51
CA GLN A 439 -26.06 21.50 11.44
C GLN A 439 -25.64 21.23 9.98
N VAL A 440 -26.61 20.96 9.12
CA VAL A 440 -26.39 20.77 7.67
C VAL A 440 -25.84 22.05 7.05
N ASP A 441 -26.40 23.21 7.39
CA ASP A 441 -25.91 24.52 6.91
C ASP A 441 -24.48 24.80 7.36
N VAL A 442 -24.15 24.50 8.62
CA VAL A 442 -22.78 24.61 9.15
C VAL A 442 -21.84 23.66 8.40
N ALA A 443 -22.25 22.42 8.14
CA ALA A 443 -21.46 21.45 7.38
C ALA A 443 -21.19 21.96 5.95
N ASN A 444 -22.22 22.44 5.26
CA ASN A 444 -22.11 23.01 3.91
C ASN A 444 -21.17 24.23 3.89
N ALA A 445 -21.29 25.13 4.87
CA ALA A 445 -20.40 26.27 5.01
C ALA A 445 -18.93 25.85 5.24
N ILE A 446 -18.69 24.81 6.05
CA ILE A 446 -17.34 24.25 6.25
C ILE A 446 -16.79 23.65 4.95
N ILE A 447 -17.61 22.93 4.19
CA ILE A 447 -17.23 22.31 2.92
C ILE A 447 -16.89 23.37 1.87
N GLU A 448 -17.73 24.39 1.70
CA GLU A 448 -17.47 25.50 0.77
C GLU A 448 -16.22 26.30 1.18
N LYS A 449 -15.99 26.49 2.48
CA LYS A 449 -14.74 27.08 2.99
C LYS A 449 -13.52 26.20 2.71
N LYS A 450 -13.65 24.88 2.72
CA LYS A 450 -12.57 23.95 2.34
C LYS A 450 -12.33 23.99 0.82
N LYS A 451 -13.38 23.93 0.00
CA LYS A 451 -13.31 24.01 -1.47
C LYS A 451 -12.65 25.32 -1.93
N SER A 452 -13.09 26.45 -1.40
CA SER A 452 -12.50 27.76 -1.72
C SER A 452 -11.02 27.86 -1.32
N LYS A 453 -10.60 27.26 -0.20
CA LYS A 453 -9.17 27.18 0.19
C LYS A 453 -8.38 26.29 -0.76
N THR A 454 -8.92 25.14 -1.16
CA THR A 454 -8.27 24.24 -2.12
C THR A 454 -8.13 24.88 -3.49
N ASN A 455 -9.19 25.54 -3.99
CA ASN A 455 -9.15 26.29 -5.25
C ASN A 455 -8.14 27.43 -5.20
N LYS A 456 -8.08 28.20 -4.10
CA LYS A 456 -7.04 29.23 -3.92
C LYS A 456 -5.63 28.66 -3.92
N LYS A 457 -5.41 27.48 -3.34
CA LYS A 457 -4.11 26.78 -3.40
C LYS A 457 -3.80 26.29 -4.82
N ALA A 458 -4.77 25.72 -5.52
CA ALA A 458 -4.61 25.27 -6.90
C ALA A 458 -4.29 26.44 -7.84
N ILE A 459 -5.01 27.56 -7.71
CA ILE A 459 -4.75 28.81 -8.44
C ILE A 459 -3.36 29.34 -8.11
N LYS A 460 -2.97 29.39 -6.82
CA LYS A 460 -1.62 29.83 -6.43
C LYS A 460 -0.53 28.93 -7.03
N HIS A 461 -0.75 27.63 -7.05
CA HIS A 461 0.19 26.66 -7.64
C HIS A 461 0.26 26.79 -9.17
N ALA A 462 -0.87 27.05 -9.83
CA ALA A 462 -0.93 27.34 -11.26
C ALA A 462 -0.19 28.64 -11.59
N HIS A 463 -0.34 29.69 -10.76
CA HIS A 463 0.40 30.95 -10.93
C HIS A 463 1.90 30.76 -10.74
N THR A 464 2.35 30.05 -9.71
CA THR A 464 3.80 29.78 -9.53
C THR A 464 4.38 28.97 -10.69
N LEU A 465 3.65 27.98 -11.21
CA LEU A 465 4.08 27.23 -12.41
C LEU A 465 4.09 28.10 -13.67
N SER A 466 3.21 29.11 -13.76
CA SER A 466 3.18 30.06 -14.87
C SER A 466 4.30 31.10 -14.79
N GLU A 467 4.63 31.59 -13.59
CA GLU A 467 5.75 32.51 -13.35
C GLU A 467 7.10 31.80 -13.62
N ASP A 468 7.28 30.58 -13.12
CA ASP A 468 8.47 29.75 -13.42
C ASP A 468 8.62 29.39 -14.92
N ARG A 469 7.51 29.42 -15.67
CA ARG A 469 7.51 29.26 -17.14
C ARG A 469 7.82 30.58 -17.85
N LEU A 470 7.31 31.70 -17.36
CA LEU A 470 7.54 33.02 -17.92
C LEU A 470 8.99 33.48 -17.70
N ASP A 471 9.55 33.23 -16.52
CA ASP A 471 10.94 33.51 -16.20
C ASP A 471 11.90 32.66 -17.05
N ARG A 472 11.54 31.41 -17.35
CA ARG A 472 12.29 30.60 -18.33
C ARG A 472 12.22 31.19 -19.73
N TYR A 473 11.04 31.61 -20.19
CA TYR A 473 10.88 32.25 -21.50
C TYR A 473 11.63 33.59 -21.62
N MET A 474 11.66 34.40 -20.56
CA MET A 474 12.39 35.67 -20.55
C MET A 474 13.91 35.46 -20.51
N ASN A 475 14.39 34.49 -19.75
CA ASN A 475 15.81 34.14 -19.71
C ASN A 475 16.29 33.50 -21.03
N ASP A 476 15.45 32.71 -21.70
CA ASP A 476 15.76 32.12 -23.01
C ASP A 476 15.72 33.17 -24.14
N ALA A 477 14.89 34.22 -24.02
CA ALA A 477 14.81 35.32 -24.99
C ALA A 477 16.04 36.26 -24.95
N GLU A 478 16.71 36.41 -23.81
CA GLU A 478 17.95 37.20 -23.71
C GLU A 478 19.20 36.48 -24.25
N PHE A 479 19.15 35.16 -24.47
CA PHE A 479 20.31 34.39 -24.95
C PHE A 479 20.45 34.31 -26.48
N HIS A 480 19.48 34.82 -27.26
CA HIS A 480 19.49 34.72 -28.72
C HIS A 480 19.70 36.02 -29.51
N SER A 481 20.05 37.14 -28.86
CA SER A 481 20.34 38.41 -29.57
C SER A 481 21.83 38.62 -29.87
N PHE A 482 22.51 37.70 -30.56
CA PHE A 482 23.80 37.97 -31.24
C PHE A 482 24.10 36.86 -32.28
N ALA A 483 23.57 36.98 -33.50
CA ALA A 483 24.19 36.50 -34.75
C ALA A 483 23.37 36.90 -36.00
N GLU A 484 24.04 37.64 -36.89
CA GLU A 484 23.97 37.63 -38.37
C GLU A 484 22.73 38.15 -39.16
N SER A 485 22.93 39.37 -39.70
CA SER A 485 22.81 39.84 -41.10
C SER A 485 21.90 39.16 -42.15
N GLU A 486 20.86 39.92 -42.59
CA GLU A 486 20.45 40.35 -43.98
C GLU A 486 20.51 39.42 -45.24
N PRO A 487 19.78 39.72 -46.37
CA PRO A 487 18.54 40.52 -46.57
C PRO A 487 17.52 39.97 -47.63
N ALA A 488 16.39 40.70 -47.77
CA ALA A 488 15.41 40.81 -48.90
C ALA A 488 14.36 39.68 -49.07
N ASN A 489 13.10 39.88 -49.52
CA ASN A 489 12.44 40.97 -50.27
C ASN A 489 10.89 40.86 -50.17
N MET A 490 10.19 42.00 -50.31
CA MET A 490 8.75 42.28 -50.64
C MET A 490 7.61 41.59 -49.82
N GLY A 491 6.52 42.23 -49.38
CA GLY A 491 5.97 43.58 -49.51
C GLY A 491 4.43 43.52 -49.66
N PHE A 492 3.63 44.20 -48.81
CA PHE A 492 2.42 45.02 -49.16
C PHE A 492 1.61 45.53 -47.95
N ARG A 493 1.42 46.88 -47.92
CA ARG A 493 0.27 47.75 -47.50
C ARG A 493 -0.51 47.50 -46.18
N SER A 494 -0.45 48.43 -45.21
CA SER A 494 -1.22 49.71 -44.99
C SER A 494 -2.50 49.53 -44.15
N SER A 495 -2.71 50.17 -42.99
CA SER A 495 -3.06 51.60 -42.84
C SER A 495 -3.21 52.04 -41.36
N SER A 496 -2.81 53.29 -41.08
CA SER A 496 -3.29 54.33 -40.11
C SER A 496 -3.96 53.94 -38.76
N GLU A 497 -3.70 54.54 -37.57
CA GLU A 497 -3.72 55.96 -37.19
C GLU A 497 -3.04 56.27 -35.81
N ARG A 498 -2.36 57.44 -35.74
CA ARG A 498 -2.25 58.48 -34.68
C ARG A 498 -2.07 58.17 -33.16
N GLY A 499 -0.82 58.40 -32.67
CA GLY A 499 -0.38 59.42 -31.66
C GLY A 499 -0.78 59.28 -30.16
N PRO A 500 -0.14 60.00 -29.19
CA PRO A 500 0.85 61.09 -29.32
C PRO A 500 2.14 60.97 -28.46
N LYS A 501 3.06 61.93 -28.73
CA LYS A 501 4.46 62.13 -28.27
C LYS A 501 4.60 62.88 -26.93
N ILE A 502 5.65 62.56 -26.14
CA ILE A 502 6.38 63.47 -25.21
C ILE A 502 7.85 63.00 -25.16
N ARG A 503 8.80 63.60 -25.89
CA ARG A 503 9.69 64.77 -25.62
C ARG A 503 10.82 64.51 -24.60
N ALA A 504 12.04 64.51 -25.14
CA ALA A 504 13.33 64.32 -24.48
C ALA A 504 13.86 65.57 -23.75
N ARG A 505 14.83 65.37 -22.84
CA ARG A 505 15.81 66.37 -22.41
C ARG A 505 17.20 65.73 -22.32
N THR A 506 18.14 66.35 -23.04
CA THR A 506 19.60 66.27 -22.95
C THR A 506 20.14 67.33 -21.98
N PHE A 507 21.37 67.16 -21.48
CA PHE A 507 22.44 68.12 -21.08
C PHE A 507 23.47 67.30 -20.25
N ASP A 508 24.67 66.99 -20.77
CA ASP A 508 25.96 67.73 -20.70
C ASP A 508 26.45 67.95 -19.24
N SER A 509 27.72 67.92 -18.85
CA SER A 509 29.05 67.53 -19.40
C SER A 509 30.06 67.76 -18.25
N ASP A 510 31.10 66.94 -18.16
CA ASP A 510 32.47 67.15 -17.65
C ASP A 510 32.77 68.04 -16.42
N ASP A 511 33.49 67.46 -15.44
CA ASP A 511 34.62 68.17 -14.82
C ASP A 511 35.76 67.21 -14.38
N PHE A 512 36.98 67.72 -14.50
CA PHE A 512 38.24 67.01 -14.69
C PHE A 512 39.01 66.71 -13.37
N SER A 513 39.68 65.54 -13.37
CA SER A 513 41.02 65.19 -12.82
C SER A 513 41.56 65.76 -11.49
N GLU A 514 42.11 64.87 -10.64
CA GLU A 514 43.54 64.95 -10.27
C GLU A 514 44.10 63.63 -9.69
N LEU A 515 45.35 63.36 -10.07
CA LEU A 515 46.17 62.18 -9.82
C LEU A 515 47.18 62.48 -8.68
N SER A 516 47.44 61.52 -7.78
CA SER A 516 48.74 60.82 -7.72
C SER A 516 49.17 60.29 -6.33
N ARG A 517 49.99 59.22 -6.42
CA ARG A 517 51.11 58.75 -5.55
C ARG A 517 50.87 57.65 -4.49
N ASN A 518 51.47 56.49 -4.83
CA ASN A 518 52.34 55.57 -4.05
C ASN A 518 51.82 55.01 -2.71
N SER A 519 51.99 53.74 -2.31
CA SER A 519 52.76 52.58 -2.79
C SER A 519 52.37 51.34 -1.95
N SER A 520 52.64 50.15 -2.48
CA SER A 520 52.90 48.86 -1.79
C SER A 520 51.80 48.17 -0.95
N SER A 521 51.23 47.08 -1.46
CA SER A 521 51.49 45.69 -1.03
C SER A 521 50.38 44.74 -1.51
N ALA A 522 50.78 43.51 -1.83
CA ALA A 522 50.07 42.56 -2.68
C ALA A 522 48.82 41.93 -2.04
N ALA A 523 47.65 42.09 -2.69
CA ALA A 523 46.54 41.12 -2.70
C ALA A 523 45.35 41.65 -3.54
N SER A 524 45.40 41.60 -4.87
CA SER A 524 44.20 41.89 -5.70
C SER A 524 44.27 41.25 -7.09
N PHE A 525 43.83 39.99 -7.19
CA PHE A 525 43.55 39.35 -8.48
C PHE A 525 42.16 38.69 -8.56
N LEU A 526 41.25 38.98 -7.61
CA LEU A 526 39.90 38.37 -7.56
C LEU A 526 38.75 39.36 -7.26
N SER A 527 38.84 40.64 -7.66
CA SER A 527 37.78 41.63 -7.36
C SER A 527 37.05 42.23 -8.58
N SER A 528 37.27 41.74 -9.80
CA SER A 528 36.61 42.28 -11.01
C SER A 528 35.69 41.28 -11.72
N ASN A 529 35.11 40.33 -10.99
CA ASN A 529 34.09 39.46 -11.58
C ASN A 529 32.69 40.08 -11.38
N PRO A 530 31.99 40.51 -12.45
CA PRO A 530 30.65 41.12 -12.34
C PRO A 530 29.62 40.21 -11.64
N ILE A 531 29.82 38.89 -11.68
CA ILE A 531 28.99 37.91 -10.97
C ILE A 531 29.15 38.04 -9.45
N SER A 532 30.36 38.34 -8.96
CA SER A 532 30.59 38.53 -7.52
C SER A 532 29.91 39.81 -7.00
N LYS A 533 29.84 40.86 -7.82
CA LYS A 533 29.12 42.09 -7.51
C LYS A 533 27.61 41.85 -7.44
N TYR A 534 27.07 41.08 -8.37
CA TYR A 534 25.67 40.68 -8.37
C TYR A 534 25.31 39.78 -7.17
N LEU A 535 26.15 38.80 -6.83
CA LEU A 535 25.93 37.95 -5.66
C LEU A 535 25.99 38.74 -4.36
N ARG A 536 26.90 39.71 -4.25
CA ARG A 536 26.99 40.60 -3.09
C ARG A 536 25.74 41.49 -2.97
N GLU A 537 25.23 41.98 -4.09
CA GLU A 537 23.99 42.77 -4.12
C GLU A 537 22.75 41.93 -3.75
N ILE A 538 22.69 40.67 -4.21
CA ILE A 538 21.63 39.73 -3.79
C ILE A 538 21.74 39.44 -2.29
N GLU A 539 22.95 39.19 -1.79
CA GLU A 539 23.18 38.91 -0.39
C GLU A 539 22.78 40.10 0.49
N GLU A 540 23.14 41.32 0.09
CA GLU A 540 22.78 42.57 0.77
C GLU A 540 21.26 42.82 0.75
N ARG A 541 20.59 42.61 -0.40
CA ARG A 541 19.11 42.69 -0.48
C ARG A 541 18.44 41.63 0.40
N THR A 542 19.04 40.45 0.51
CA THR A 542 18.51 39.35 1.33
C THR A 542 18.69 39.63 2.82
N GLN A 543 19.85 40.20 3.22
CA GLN A 543 20.09 40.64 4.58
C GLN A 543 19.17 41.79 4.98
N SER A 544 18.99 42.79 4.10
CA SER A 544 18.07 43.91 4.33
C SER A 544 16.62 43.45 4.54
N ARG A 545 16.12 42.51 3.72
CA ARG A 545 14.78 41.90 3.92
C ARG A 545 14.66 41.19 5.26
N LYS A 546 15.69 40.43 5.68
CA LYS A 546 15.72 39.76 6.98
C LYS A 546 15.70 40.75 8.14
N GLU A 547 16.49 41.83 8.05
CA GLU A 547 16.51 42.88 9.07
C GLU A 547 15.18 43.62 9.18
N GLU A 548 14.53 43.90 8.05
CA GLU A 548 13.21 44.53 8.03
C GLU A 548 12.14 43.62 8.66
N GLU A 549 12.20 42.31 8.39
CA GLU A 549 11.31 41.32 8.99
C GLU A 549 11.55 41.16 10.51
N ILE A 550 12.81 41.21 10.95
CA ILE A 550 13.19 41.26 12.37
C ILE A 550 12.64 42.53 13.02
N LYS A 551 12.82 43.70 12.39
CA LYS A 551 12.33 44.99 12.90
C LYS A 551 10.80 45.01 13.01
N LYS A 552 10.10 44.47 12.01
CA LYS A 552 8.63 44.31 12.03
C LYS A 552 8.17 43.36 13.13
N SER A 553 8.90 42.27 13.35
CA SER A 553 8.63 41.32 14.42
C SER A 553 8.85 41.93 15.82
N ARG A 554 9.92 42.74 15.98
CA ARG A 554 10.17 43.50 17.22
C ARG A 554 9.06 44.50 17.52
N ARG A 555 8.60 45.27 16.53
CA ARG A 555 7.45 46.19 16.68
C ARG A 555 6.16 45.46 17.10
N ARG A 556 5.91 44.28 16.55
CA ARG A 556 4.74 43.43 16.95
C ARG A 556 4.89 42.85 18.35
N ALA A 557 6.11 42.54 18.79
CA ALA A 557 6.36 42.07 20.15
C ALA A 557 6.18 43.22 21.16
N GLU A 558 6.71 44.40 20.84
CA GLU A 558 6.57 45.61 21.65
C GLU A 558 5.10 46.03 21.79
N SER A 559 4.31 45.96 20.71
CA SER A 559 2.87 46.24 20.78
C SER A 559 2.09 45.21 21.61
N ARG A 560 2.62 44.00 21.80
CA ARG A 560 2.02 42.95 22.65
C ARG A 560 2.45 43.04 24.10
N LEU A 561 3.60 43.68 24.37
CA LEU A 561 4.15 43.85 25.71
C LEU A 561 3.65 45.11 26.41
N LYS A 562 3.04 46.07 25.67
CA LYS A 562 2.31 47.16 26.31
C LYS A 562 1.15 46.58 27.10
N PRO A 563 1.12 46.73 28.45
CA PRO A 563 0.00 46.26 29.26
C PRO A 563 -1.28 46.87 28.71
N LYS A 564 -2.26 46.03 28.39
CA LYS A 564 -3.58 46.51 28.02
C LYS A 564 -4.14 47.19 29.28
N GLU A 565 -4.47 48.47 29.20
CA GLU A 565 -5.16 49.15 30.30
C GLU A 565 -6.46 48.38 30.57
N LEU A 566 -6.55 47.83 31.78
CA LEU A 566 -7.74 47.14 32.25
C LEU A 566 -8.78 48.22 32.53
N ASP A 567 -9.99 48.04 32.00
CA ASP A 567 -11.13 48.87 32.38
C ASP A 567 -11.42 48.72 33.89
N ASP A 568 -12.07 49.72 34.47
CA ASP A 568 -12.30 49.79 35.91
C ASP A 568 -13.18 48.64 36.43
N GLU A 569 -14.05 48.09 35.57
CA GLU A 569 -14.87 46.92 35.89
C GLU A 569 -14.03 45.64 36.03
N SER A 570 -13.06 45.45 35.13
CA SER A 570 -12.10 44.36 35.13
C SER A 570 -11.16 44.44 36.33
N ARG A 571 -10.76 45.66 36.74
CA ARG A 571 -9.98 45.88 37.98
C ARG A 571 -10.78 45.50 39.21
N SER A 572 -12.03 45.95 39.31
CA SER A 572 -12.94 45.62 40.41
C SER A 572 -13.15 44.10 40.53
N ARG A 573 -13.37 43.42 39.40
CA ARG A 573 -13.54 41.96 39.34
C ARG A 573 -12.27 41.20 39.73
N LEU A 574 -11.09 41.72 39.39
CA LEU A 574 -9.81 41.10 39.77
C LEU A 574 -9.54 41.24 41.27
N GLU A 575 -9.96 42.35 41.87
CA GLU A 575 -9.91 42.60 43.30
C GLU A 575 -10.90 41.73 44.07
N GLU A 576 -12.11 41.52 43.53
CA GLU A 576 -13.09 40.57 44.03
C GLU A 576 -12.56 39.13 44.03
N LEU A 577 -11.94 38.68 42.92
CA LEU A 577 -11.33 37.36 42.81
C LEU A 577 -10.14 37.18 43.76
N ARG A 578 -9.36 38.23 44.00
CA ARG A 578 -8.26 38.22 44.98
C ARG A 578 -8.78 38.06 46.40
N ASN A 579 -9.87 38.76 46.73
CA ASN A 579 -10.55 38.63 48.01
C ASN A 579 -11.20 37.24 48.18
N ALA A 580 -11.80 36.67 47.13
CA ALA A 580 -12.36 35.32 47.15
C ALA A 580 -11.28 34.24 47.36
N ARG A 581 -10.12 34.40 46.73
CA ARG A 581 -8.96 33.50 46.94
C ARG A 581 -8.39 33.60 48.36
N GLY A 582 -8.39 34.80 48.94
CA GLY A 582 -8.04 35.02 50.35
C GLY A 582 -8.93 34.24 51.30
N ARG A 583 -10.24 34.18 51.03
CA ARG A 583 -11.21 33.40 51.84
C ARG A 583 -11.01 31.88 51.70
N GLN A 584 -10.73 31.37 50.50
CA GLN A 584 -10.46 29.93 50.32
C GLN A 584 -9.16 29.47 50.99
N SER A 585 -8.15 30.34 51.06
CA SER A 585 -6.88 30.05 51.74
C SER A 585 -7.06 29.86 53.26
N SER A 586 -8.02 30.54 53.88
CA SER A 586 -8.31 30.39 55.31
C SER A 586 -9.17 29.16 55.61
N THR A 587 -10.09 28.76 54.71
CA THR A 587 -10.93 27.57 54.90
C THR A 587 -10.15 26.26 54.74
N THR A 588 -9.09 26.25 53.92
CA THR A 588 -8.30 25.04 53.62
C THR A 588 -7.51 24.52 54.85
N ASN A 589 -7.25 25.36 55.86
CA ASN A 589 -6.57 24.94 57.09
C ASN A 589 -7.52 24.41 58.19
N GLN A 590 -8.85 24.64 58.09
CA GLN A 590 -9.82 24.12 59.07
C GLN A 590 -10.47 22.79 58.67
N GLN A 591 -10.38 22.37 57.40
CA GLN A 591 -11.02 21.14 56.90
C GLN A 591 -10.18 19.87 57.02
N LYS A 592 -8.99 19.92 57.64
CA LYS A 592 -8.14 18.73 57.84
C LYS A 592 -8.43 17.92 59.12
N SER A 593 -9.42 18.33 59.92
CA SER A 593 -9.73 17.68 61.21
C SER A 593 -11.14 17.11 61.36
N GLN A 594 -12.03 17.19 60.37
CA GLN A 594 -13.36 16.58 60.49
C GLN A 594 -13.88 16.00 59.16
N GLN A 595 -14.57 14.87 59.30
CA GLN A 595 -15.48 14.20 58.37
C GLN A 595 -14.93 13.14 57.40
N SER A 596 -14.84 11.93 57.97
CA SER A 596 -15.54 10.74 57.45
C SER A 596 -17.06 10.95 57.36
N ASN A 597 -17.69 10.29 56.39
CA ASN A 597 -19.12 10.15 56.12
C ASN A 597 -19.79 11.36 55.45
N THR A 598 -20.08 11.26 54.16
CA THR A 598 -21.43 11.01 53.61
C THR A 598 -21.47 11.21 52.09
N THR A 599 -22.46 10.57 51.51
CA THR A 599 -22.76 10.25 50.12
C THR A 599 -23.29 11.40 49.26
N LYS A 600 -23.15 11.20 47.93
CA LYS A 600 -24.10 11.47 46.82
C LYS A 600 -24.17 12.85 46.14
N ASP A 601 -24.13 12.72 44.81
CA ASP A 601 -24.77 13.48 43.72
C ASP A 601 -24.37 14.94 43.45
N PHE A 602 -23.71 15.17 42.30
CA PHE A 602 -24.07 16.14 41.23
C PHE A 602 -22.88 16.30 40.26
N ILE A 603 -23.07 15.99 38.96
CA ILE A 603 -22.11 16.30 37.89
C ILE A 603 -22.80 17.22 36.87
N ALA A 604 -22.25 18.42 36.69
CA ALA A 604 -22.55 19.36 35.60
C ALA A 604 -21.28 19.61 34.76
N PRO A 605 -21.39 19.97 33.47
CA PRO A 605 -20.31 19.82 32.50
C PRO A 605 -19.34 21.01 32.50
N VAL A 606 -18.04 20.71 32.44
CA VAL A 606 -16.94 21.68 32.33
C VAL A 606 -16.70 22.04 30.86
N SER A 607 -16.70 23.34 30.57
CA SER A 607 -16.37 23.92 29.28
C SER A 607 -14.86 23.94 29.04
N SER A 608 -14.43 23.39 27.89
CA SER A 608 -13.03 23.36 27.46
C SER A 608 -12.63 24.66 26.74
N VAL A 609 -11.62 25.34 27.28
CA VAL A 609 -10.92 26.50 26.67
C VAL A 609 -9.87 26.00 25.67
N PRO A 610 -9.69 26.64 24.50
CA PRO A 610 -8.75 26.18 23.48
C PRO A 610 -7.33 26.71 23.72
N THR A 611 -6.34 25.82 23.86
CA THR A 611 -4.92 26.18 23.82
C THR A 611 -4.37 26.04 22.40
N SER A 612 -4.20 27.17 21.70
CA SER A 612 -3.35 27.25 20.51
C SER A 612 -1.95 27.71 20.91
N TYR A 613 -0.96 26.81 20.83
CA TYR A 613 0.45 27.20 20.80
C TYR A 613 1.15 26.41 19.69
N ARG A 614 1.53 27.12 18.62
CA ARG A 614 2.39 26.62 17.55
C ARG A 614 3.39 27.71 17.22
N GLY A 615 4.66 27.43 17.46
CA GLY A 615 5.76 28.24 16.93
C GLY A 615 6.97 28.37 17.85
N ARG A 616 7.77 27.30 17.99
CA ARG A 616 9.20 27.40 18.35
C ARG A 616 9.94 26.04 18.22
N ASP A 617 10.24 25.60 16.99
CA ASP A 617 10.80 24.25 16.76
C ASP A 617 12.22 24.18 16.17
N TRP A 618 12.92 25.31 15.95
CA TRP A 618 14.26 25.23 15.32
C TRP A 618 15.41 24.99 16.31
N ALA A 619 15.35 25.57 17.52
CA ALA A 619 16.40 25.40 18.53
C ALA A 619 16.34 24.05 19.28
N ILE A 620 15.19 23.37 19.24
CA ILE A 620 14.98 22.04 19.85
C ILE A 620 15.46 20.90 18.91
N PHE A 621 15.67 21.19 17.62
CA PHE A 621 16.08 20.20 16.64
C PHE A 621 17.49 19.65 16.91
N TRP A 622 18.40 20.49 17.42
CA TRP A 622 19.78 20.10 17.72
C TRP A 622 19.96 19.43 19.09
N THR A 623 19.07 19.68 20.05
CA THR A 623 19.15 19.11 21.42
C THR A 623 18.45 17.76 21.59
N ARG A 624 17.85 17.20 20.53
CA ARG A 624 17.44 15.78 20.55
C ARG A 624 18.68 14.90 20.48
N HIS A 625 19.12 14.42 21.65
CA HIS A 625 20.20 13.47 21.98
C HIS A 625 20.58 12.40 20.92
N GLY A 626 19.69 12.07 19.98
CA GLY A 626 19.96 11.13 18.91
C GLY A 626 21.09 11.58 17.97
N ILE A 627 20.98 12.75 17.33
CA ILE A 627 21.87 13.14 16.20
C ILE A 627 23.32 13.30 16.65
N PHE A 628 23.56 13.97 17.77
CA PHE A 628 24.91 14.14 18.32
C PHE A 628 25.56 12.79 18.63
N THR A 629 24.85 11.90 19.35
CA THR A 629 25.34 10.54 19.63
C THR A 629 25.63 9.76 18.35
N LYS A 630 24.81 9.92 17.29
CA LYS A 630 25.09 9.28 15.98
C LYS A 630 26.40 9.78 15.36
N MET A 631 26.61 11.09 15.35
CA MET A 631 27.82 11.70 14.80
C MET A 631 29.05 11.32 15.62
N THR A 632 28.96 11.34 16.96
CA THR A 632 30.06 10.94 17.84
C THR A 632 30.42 9.46 17.67
N VAL A 633 29.43 8.56 17.57
CA VAL A 633 29.68 7.12 17.34
C VAL A 633 30.27 6.88 15.95
N MET A 634 29.77 7.55 14.91
CA MET A 634 30.34 7.43 13.56
C MET A 634 31.77 8.00 13.50
N SER A 635 32.05 9.12 14.16
CA SER A 635 33.40 9.70 14.23
C SER A 635 34.35 8.83 15.05
N LEU A 636 33.90 8.22 16.15
CA LEU A 636 34.69 7.26 16.94
C LEU A 636 34.98 5.98 16.15
N LEU A 637 33.99 5.43 15.46
CA LEU A 637 34.17 4.26 14.59
C LEU A 637 35.15 4.56 13.46
N THR A 638 34.99 5.71 12.80
CA THR A 638 35.87 6.15 11.70
C THR A 638 37.28 6.44 12.22
N GLY A 639 37.42 7.11 13.36
CA GLY A 639 38.71 7.40 13.98
C GLY A 639 39.41 6.14 14.49
N SER A 640 38.68 5.18 15.06
CA SER A 640 39.24 3.88 15.48
C SER A 640 39.69 3.07 14.28
N LEU A 641 38.94 3.12 13.18
CA LEU A 641 39.32 2.49 11.94
C LEU A 641 40.58 3.10 11.33
N PHE A 642 40.69 4.43 11.36
CA PHE A 642 41.87 5.14 10.89
C PHE A 642 43.06 4.83 11.80
N GLY A 643 42.90 4.85 13.12
CA GLY A 643 43.96 4.45 14.06
C GLY A 643 44.47 3.03 13.81
N LEU A 644 43.56 2.11 13.49
CA LEU A 644 43.89 0.73 13.12
C LEU A 644 44.67 0.64 11.80
N LEU A 645 44.21 1.34 10.76
CA LEU A 645 44.87 1.34 9.45
C LEU A 645 46.26 1.96 9.46
N TYR A 646 46.56 2.81 10.45
CA TYR A 646 47.84 3.49 10.61
C TYR A 646 48.71 2.91 11.74
N SER A 647 48.19 1.95 12.51
CA SER A 647 48.95 1.33 13.60
C SER A 647 50.18 0.54 13.11
N ASP A 648 50.14 0.08 11.87
CA ASP A 648 51.23 -0.63 11.18
C ASP A 648 52.46 0.27 11.00
N LEU A 649 52.24 1.55 10.66
CA LEU A 649 53.32 2.51 10.46
C LEU A 649 54.05 2.82 11.77
N VAL A 650 53.29 2.97 12.86
CA VAL A 650 53.85 3.18 14.20
C VAL A 650 54.60 1.93 14.67
N PHE A 651 54.04 0.75 14.41
CA PHE A 651 54.67 -0.51 14.75
C PHE A 651 55.98 -0.71 14.00
N GLU A 652 56.04 -0.36 12.71
CA GLU A 652 57.27 -0.39 11.94
C GLU A 652 58.33 0.57 12.46
N GLU A 653 57.95 1.80 12.80
CA GLU A 653 58.89 2.77 13.34
C GLU A 653 59.48 2.29 14.68
N VAL A 654 58.66 1.67 15.53
CA VAL A 654 59.10 1.04 16.79
C VAL A 654 60.01 -0.17 16.53
N VAL A 655 59.68 -1.02 15.56
CA VAL A 655 60.50 -2.21 15.23
C VAL A 655 61.79 -1.84 14.50
N ALA A 656 61.78 -0.79 13.69
CA ALA A 656 62.94 -0.25 12.99
C ALA A 656 63.91 0.47 13.93
N SER A 657 63.40 1.08 15.01
CA SER A 657 64.24 1.76 16.02
C SER A 657 65.13 0.82 16.86
N HIS A 658 64.84 -0.49 16.86
CA HIS A 658 65.63 -1.48 17.58
C HIS A 658 66.64 -2.15 16.62
N GLY A 659 67.91 -1.76 16.74
CA GLY A 659 69.03 -2.12 15.85
C GLY A 659 69.24 -3.62 15.63
N THR A 660 69.91 -3.97 14.53
CA THR A 660 69.80 -5.26 13.81
C THR A 660 70.57 -6.48 14.37
N GLU A 661 71.26 -6.39 15.50
CA GLU A 661 72.35 -7.35 15.79
C GLU A 661 72.13 -8.41 16.89
N SER A 662 70.90 -8.83 17.20
CA SER A 662 70.71 -9.96 18.14
C SER A 662 69.60 -10.95 17.76
N LEU A 663 69.86 -12.25 17.97
CA LEU A 663 68.91 -13.35 17.79
C LEU A 663 67.61 -13.15 18.60
N TRP A 664 67.70 -12.47 19.74
CA TRP A 664 66.56 -12.08 20.59
C TRP A 664 65.54 -11.19 19.87
N ILE A 665 65.96 -10.45 18.83
CA ILE A 665 65.09 -9.57 18.06
C ILE A 665 64.14 -10.36 17.14
N SER A 666 64.52 -11.57 16.71
CA SER A 666 63.65 -12.38 15.84
C SER A 666 62.38 -12.83 16.57
N THR A 667 62.55 -13.37 17.79
CA THR A 667 61.45 -13.82 18.65
C THR A 667 60.62 -12.64 19.15
N GLN A 668 61.24 -11.50 19.47
CA GLN A 668 60.52 -10.28 19.83
C GLN A 668 59.67 -9.75 18.66
N ARG A 669 60.19 -9.79 17.43
CA ARG A 669 59.43 -9.41 16.23
C ARG A 669 58.25 -10.36 15.98
N ASP A 670 58.43 -11.66 16.16
CA ASP A 670 57.34 -12.64 16.04
C ASP A 670 56.26 -12.43 17.09
N ALA A 671 56.67 -12.26 18.35
CA ALA A 671 55.76 -11.97 19.46
C ALA A 671 55.01 -10.66 19.22
N ALA A 672 55.69 -9.64 18.69
CA ALA A 672 55.10 -8.34 18.39
C ALA A 672 54.13 -8.42 17.19
N THR A 673 54.43 -9.21 16.15
CA THR A 673 53.49 -9.48 15.05
C THR A 673 52.25 -10.25 15.54
N VAL A 674 52.43 -11.27 16.39
CA VAL A 674 51.29 -12.00 16.99
C VAL A 674 50.46 -11.09 17.89
N ALA A 675 51.10 -10.25 18.70
CA ALA A 675 50.43 -9.27 19.54
C ALA A 675 49.65 -8.24 18.71
N TYR A 676 50.22 -7.78 17.59
CA TYR A 676 49.55 -6.89 16.64
C TYR A 676 48.31 -7.57 16.04
N VAL A 677 48.43 -8.78 15.50
CA VAL A 677 47.29 -9.52 14.91
C VAL A 677 46.22 -9.79 15.97
N GLY A 678 46.62 -10.15 17.19
CA GLY A 678 45.71 -10.33 18.32
C GLY A 678 44.96 -9.04 18.68
N THR A 679 45.67 -7.91 18.72
CA THR A 679 45.10 -6.59 19.03
C THR A 679 44.15 -6.13 17.92
N ALA A 680 44.52 -6.30 16.65
CA ALA A 680 43.67 -6.03 15.50
C ALA A 680 42.39 -6.88 15.53
N GLY A 681 42.51 -8.17 15.85
CA GLY A 681 41.37 -9.09 16.00
C GLY A 681 40.43 -8.68 17.14
N LEU A 682 40.97 -8.32 18.31
CA LEU A 682 40.18 -7.84 19.45
C LEU A 682 39.46 -6.53 19.15
N LEU A 683 40.15 -5.58 18.49
CA LEU A 683 39.54 -4.30 18.15
C LEU A 683 38.47 -4.46 17.06
N HIS A 684 38.70 -5.34 16.07
CA HIS A 684 37.68 -5.71 15.09
C HIS A 684 36.43 -6.27 15.78
N PHE A 685 36.60 -7.23 16.70
CA PHE A 685 35.52 -7.82 17.47
C PHE A 685 34.74 -6.74 18.25
N PHE A 686 35.46 -5.84 18.91
CA PHE A 686 34.85 -4.73 19.64
C PHE A 686 34.04 -3.80 18.72
N LEU A 687 34.56 -3.44 17.55
CA LEU A 687 33.86 -2.60 16.57
C LEU A 687 32.59 -3.28 16.04
N CYS A 688 32.66 -4.57 15.71
CA CYS A 688 31.49 -5.37 15.32
C CYS A 688 30.44 -5.41 16.42
N TYR A 689 30.88 -5.64 17.65
CA TYR A 689 30.01 -5.68 18.81
C TYR A 689 29.31 -4.33 19.04
N VAL A 690 30.03 -3.21 19.03
CA VAL A 690 29.48 -1.86 19.20
C VAL A 690 28.52 -1.48 18.07
N ALA A 691 28.85 -1.82 16.82
CA ALA A 691 27.98 -1.53 15.68
C ALA A 691 26.68 -2.34 15.72
N LEU A 692 26.73 -3.62 16.11
CA LEU A 692 25.54 -4.44 16.28
C LEU A 692 24.66 -3.92 17.43
N MET A 693 25.28 -3.61 18.58
CA MET A 693 24.62 -2.94 19.71
C MET A 693 23.90 -1.66 19.26
N TYR A 694 24.55 -0.83 18.47
CA TYR A 694 24.00 0.42 17.95
C TYR A 694 22.89 0.18 16.93
N ALA A 695 23.09 -0.74 15.97
CA ALA A 695 22.08 -1.15 14.99
C ALA A 695 20.77 -1.58 15.65
N PHE A 696 20.86 -2.45 16.67
CA PHE A 696 19.70 -2.94 17.40
C PHE A 696 19.06 -1.85 18.27
N SER A 697 19.86 -0.98 18.88
CA SER A 697 19.35 0.19 19.61
C SER A 697 18.62 1.18 18.69
N ALA A 698 19.11 1.35 17.46
CA ALA A 698 18.53 2.23 16.45
C ALA A 698 17.21 1.70 15.88
N LEU A 699 17.02 0.37 15.84
CA LEU A 699 15.85 -0.27 15.24
C LEU A 699 14.53 -0.08 16.00
N GLN A 700 14.51 0.51 17.21
CA GLN A 700 13.28 0.61 18.02
C GLN A 700 12.52 -0.73 18.18
N LEU A 701 13.18 -1.88 17.98
CA LEU A 701 12.60 -3.20 18.26
C LEU A 701 12.20 -3.29 19.73
N GLY A 702 12.81 -2.51 20.63
CA GLY A 702 12.43 -2.49 22.04
C GLY A 702 10.98 -2.07 22.34
N SER A 703 10.32 -1.27 21.48
CA SER A 703 8.89 -0.92 21.72
C SER A 703 7.90 -1.87 21.04
N ILE A 704 8.34 -2.69 20.07
CA ILE A 704 7.47 -3.59 19.31
C ILE A 704 7.72 -5.07 19.65
N ALA A 705 8.95 -5.45 20.02
CA ALA A 705 9.39 -6.84 20.14
C ALA A 705 9.26 -7.45 21.56
N GLY A 706 8.73 -6.70 22.53
CA GLY A 706 8.51 -7.21 23.90
C GLY A 706 9.80 -7.49 24.69
N ARG A 707 9.66 -7.72 26.01
CA ARG A 707 10.82 -7.95 26.92
C ARG A 707 11.63 -9.19 26.56
N GLN A 708 11.01 -10.20 25.96
CA GLN A 708 11.68 -11.47 25.64
C GLN A 708 12.74 -11.31 24.55
N VAL A 709 12.48 -10.50 23.53
CA VAL A 709 13.46 -10.24 22.46
C VAL A 709 14.65 -9.45 23.01
N LYS A 710 14.39 -8.47 23.90
CA LYS A 710 15.47 -7.74 24.60
C LYS A 710 16.36 -8.68 25.44
N LYS A 711 15.75 -9.66 26.13
CA LYS A 711 16.48 -10.64 26.95
C LYS A 711 17.28 -11.63 26.10
N PHE A 712 16.68 -12.18 25.05
CA PHE A 712 17.38 -13.05 24.10
C PHE A 712 18.61 -12.36 23.51
N TYR A 713 18.49 -11.08 23.15
CA TYR A 713 19.61 -10.34 22.56
C TYR A 713 20.70 -9.97 23.58
N SER A 714 20.35 -9.57 24.81
CA SER A 714 21.37 -9.30 25.84
C SER A 714 22.15 -10.54 26.24
N GLU A 715 21.54 -11.72 26.15
CA GLU A 715 22.17 -12.97 26.57
C GLU A 715 22.93 -13.65 25.42
N ASN A 716 22.42 -13.62 24.18
CA ASN A 716 22.94 -14.47 23.11
C ASN A 716 23.78 -13.76 22.03
N VAL A 717 23.71 -12.43 21.88
CA VAL A 717 24.46 -11.73 20.82
C VAL A 717 25.96 -11.78 21.06
N HIS A 718 26.41 -11.61 22.30
CA HIS A 718 27.84 -11.69 22.62
C HIS A 718 28.42 -13.05 22.22
N LEU A 719 27.65 -14.12 22.48
CA LEU A 719 28.04 -15.47 22.13
C LEU A 719 28.07 -15.68 20.61
N ILE A 720 27.05 -15.24 19.88
CA ILE A 720 27.00 -15.39 18.42
C ILE A 720 28.14 -14.62 17.76
N VAL A 721 28.40 -13.37 18.17
CA VAL A 721 29.50 -12.55 17.61
C VAL A 721 30.86 -13.16 17.96
N ALA A 722 31.03 -13.68 19.18
CA ALA A 722 32.27 -14.34 19.57
C ALA A 722 32.51 -15.60 18.73
N ILE A 723 31.49 -16.45 18.59
CA ILE A 723 31.58 -17.67 17.78
C ILE A 723 31.88 -17.33 16.32
N THR A 724 31.17 -16.37 15.71
CA THR A 724 31.39 -16.05 14.29
C THR A 724 32.75 -15.41 14.05
N SER A 725 33.19 -14.47 14.90
CA SER A 725 34.52 -13.86 14.79
C SER A 725 35.65 -14.87 15.00
N THR A 726 35.57 -15.72 16.03
CA THR A 726 36.57 -16.76 16.26
C THR A 726 36.59 -17.78 15.11
N THR A 727 35.42 -18.15 14.58
CA THR A 727 35.32 -19.06 13.43
C THR A 727 35.93 -18.45 12.17
N MET A 728 35.71 -17.16 11.90
CA MET A 728 36.31 -16.49 10.74
C MET A 728 37.84 -16.42 10.83
N VAL A 729 38.39 -16.13 12.02
CA VAL A 729 39.85 -16.12 12.24
C VAL A 729 40.43 -17.52 12.11
N ALA A 730 39.78 -18.53 12.71
CA ALA A 730 40.21 -19.92 12.61
C ALA A 730 40.17 -20.43 11.16
N MET A 731 39.09 -20.14 10.43
CA MET A 731 38.96 -20.49 9.01
C MET A 731 40.00 -19.78 8.15
N GLY A 732 40.32 -18.51 8.44
CA GLY A 732 41.39 -17.78 7.76
C GLY A 732 42.77 -18.42 7.98
N ALA A 733 43.09 -18.78 9.23
CA ALA A 733 44.34 -19.44 9.57
C ALA A 733 44.45 -20.85 8.94
N ILE A 734 43.36 -21.64 9.00
CA ILE A 734 43.29 -22.96 8.37
C ILE A 734 43.43 -22.86 6.86
N TYR A 735 42.73 -21.90 6.23
CA TYR A 735 42.81 -21.68 4.79
C TYR A 735 44.23 -21.31 4.35
N THR A 736 44.90 -20.41 5.08
CA THR A 736 46.30 -20.03 4.80
C THR A 736 47.25 -21.20 5.00
N ALA A 737 47.05 -22.02 6.05
CA ALA A 737 47.86 -23.22 6.27
C ALA A 737 47.67 -24.24 5.14
N ILE A 738 46.42 -24.49 4.71
CA ILE A 738 46.12 -25.37 3.58
C ILE A 738 46.75 -24.82 2.29
N TYR A 739 46.58 -23.53 2.01
CA TYR A 739 47.14 -22.88 0.83
C TYR A 739 48.67 -23.00 0.78
N ASN A 740 49.34 -22.69 1.90
CA ASN A 740 50.80 -22.79 2.00
C ASN A 740 51.30 -24.24 1.90
N THR A 741 50.55 -25.21 2.46
CA THR A 741 50.87 -26.64 2.35
C THR A 741 50.73 -27.10 0.90
N CYS A 742 49.63 -26.71 0.21
CA CYS A 742 49.42 -27.02 -1.20
C CYS A 742 50.50 -26.39 -2.09
N GLN A 743 50.86 -25.12 -1.85
CA GLN A 743 51.97 -24.45 -2.54
C GLN A 743 53.30 -25.18 -2.33
N TRP A 744 53.60 -25.60 -1.10
CA TRP A 744 54.79 -26.36 -0.79
C TRP A 744 54.83 -27.73 -1.50
N PHE A 745 53.69 -28.44 -1.57
CA PHE A 745 53.58 -29.69 -2.31
C PHE A 745 53.79 -29.49 -3.81
N VAL A 746 53.17 -28.45 -4.40
CA VAL A 746 53.35 -28.11 -5.82
C VAL A 746 54.80 -27.76 -6.11
N TRP A 747 55.43 -26.95 -5.26
CA TRP A 747 56.84 -26.59 -5.39
C TRP A 747 57.76 -27.81 -5.28
N LYS A 748 57.55 -28.69 -4.28
CA LYS A 748 58.34 -29.91 -4.12
C LYS A 748 58.15 -30.89 -5.27
N ALA A 749 56.93 -31.02 -5.78
CA ALA A 749 56.64 -31.80 -6.98
C ALA A 749 57.40 -31.24 -8.18
N HIS A 750 57.40 -29.91 -8.36
CA HIS A 750 58.15 -29.25 -9.44
C HIS A 750 59.67 -29.49 -9.33
N VAL A 751 60.25 -29.31 -8.13
CA VAL A 751 61.69 -29.58 -7.90
C VAL A 751 62.03 -31.05 -8.12
N LEU A 752 61.19 -31.98 -7.68
CA LEU A 752 61.37 -33.42 -7.94
C LEU A 752 61.31 -33.72 -9.43
N LEU A 753 60.38 -33.10 -10.16
CA LEU A 753 60.22 -33.28 -11.60
C LEU A 753 61.43 -32.74 -12.37
N GLU A 754 61.94 -31.55 -12.02
CA GLU A 754 63.16 -30.96 -12.59
C GLU A 754 64.41 -31.80 -12.24
N THR A 755 64.45 -32.39 -11.05
CA THR A 755 65.54 -33.30 -10.67
C THR A 755 65.49 -34.58 -11.50
N VAL A 756 64.33 -35.22 -11.63
CA VAL A 756 64.16 -36.40 -12.50
C VAL A 756 64.48 -36.07 -13.96
N TRP A 757 64.12 -34.87 -14.41
CA TRP A 757 64.44 -34.37 -15.74
C TRP A 757 65.95 -34.26 -15.99
N GLY A 758 66.71 -33.74 -15.02
CA GLY A 758 68.17 -33.64 -15.11
C GLY A 758 68.89 -34.99 -15.19
N TRP A 759 68.28 -36.06 -14.67
CA TRP A 759 68.87 -37.41 -14.67
C TRP A 759 68.50 -38.22 -15.92
N MET A 760 67.42 -37.86 -16.61
CA MET A 760 66.94 -38.57 -17.80
C MET A 760 67.95 -38.72 -18.97
N PRO A 761 68.85 -37.75 -19.26
CA PRO A 761 69.87 -37.90 -20.30
C PRO A 761 70.88 -39.03 -20.01
N SER A 762 70.96 -39.50 -18.76
CA SER A 762 71.92 -40.52 -18.32
C SER A 762 71.39 -41.95 -18.45
N PHE A 763 70.14 -42.16 -18.85
CA PHE A 763 69.59 -43.50 -19.04
C PHE A 763 70.04 -44.10 -20.38
N PRO A 764 70.61 -45.32 -20.38
CA PRO A 764 71.12 -45.94 -21.60
C PRO A 764 69.99 -46.21 -22.62
N ALA A 765 70.20 -45.69 -23.83
CA ALA A 765 69.48 -45.91 -25.09
C ALA A 765 68.11 -46.62 -25.00
N ILE A 766 67.08 -45.89 -24.58
CA ILE A 766 65.69 -46.31 -24.77
C ILE A 766 65.40 -46.31 -26.29
N PRO A 767 64.84 -47.39 -26.87
CA PRO A 767 64.52 -47.45 -28.29
C PRO A 767 63.61 -46.28 -28.71
N LYS A 768 63.92 -45.65 -29.85
CA LYS A 768 63.19 -44.47 -30.37
C LYS A 768 61.67 -44.66 -30.47
N ALA A 769 61.22 -45.91 -30.67
CA ALA A 769 59.81 -46.28 -30.74
C ALA A 769 59.05 -46.07 -29.41
N VAL A 770 59.74 -46.19 -28.26
CA VAL A 770 59.16 -45.99 -26.92
C VAL A 770 59.40 -44.56 -26.44
N SER A 771 60.56 -43.98 -26.76
CA SER A 771 60.90 -42.63 -26.28
C SER A 771 59.96 -41.56 -26.85
N THR A 772 59.59 -41.66 -28.13
CA THR A 772 58.80 -40.60 -28.80
C THR A 772 57.40 -40.39 -28.19
N PRO A 773 56.56 -41.44 -27.99
CA PRO A 773 55.28 -41.27 -27.31
C PRO A 773 55.46 -40.89 -25.83
N PHE A 774 56.48 -41.44 -25.15
CA PHE A 774 56.78 -41.09 -23.77
C PHE A 774 57.08 -39.59 -23.60
N TRP A 775 57.93 -39.01 -24.46
CA TRP A 775 58.24 -37.58 -24.46
C TRP A 775 57.02 -36.71 -24.81
N ALA A 776 56.14 -37.16 -25.71
CA ALA A 776 54.91 -36.45 -26.03
C ALA A 776 53.93 -36.41 -24.85
N THR A 777 53.70 -37.56 -24.18
CA THR A 777 52.83 -37.63 -23.00
C THR A 777 53.41 -36.81 -21.84
N PHE A 778 54.73 -36.87 -21.62
CA PHE A 778 55.38 -36.10 -20.56
C PHE A 778 55.41 -34.58 -20.86
N GLY A 779 55.50 -34.17 -22.13
CA GLY A 779 55.36 -32.76 -22.53
C GLY A 779 53.99 -32.18 -22.21
N ILE A 780 52.93 -32.98 -22.42
CA ILE A 780 51.55 -32.60 -22.03
C ILE A 780 51.45 -32.42 -20.52
N ILE A 781 52.03 -33.33 -19.72
CA ILE A 781 52.05 -33.22 -18.26
C ILE A 781 52.76 -31.92 -17.82
N ARG A 782 53.91 -31.57 -18.43
CA ARG A 782 54.62 -30.31 -18.15
C ARG A 782 53.77 -29.08 -18.46
N SER A 783 53.05 -29.08 -19.59
CA SER A 783 52.11 -27.99 -19.93
C SER A 783 50.95 -27.90 -18.95
N ILE A 784 50.40 -29.02 -18.46
CA ILE A 784 49.35 -29.03 -17.44
C ILE A 784 49.88 -28.44 -16.13
N PHE A 785 51.07 -28.83 -15.68
CA PHE A 785 51.65 -28.30 -14.44
C PHE A 785 51.94 -26.79 -14.54
N SER A 786 52.49 -26.32 -15.66
CA SER A 786 52.71 -24.88 -15.89
C SER A 786 51.38 -24.11 -15.96
N TRP A 787 50.33 -24.71 -16.53
CA TRP A 787 49.00 -24.11 -16.56
C TRP A 787 48.35 -24.05 -15.17
N VAL A 788 48.53 -25.10 -14.34
CA VAL A 788 48.06 -25.13 -12.95
C VAL A 788 48.81 -24.12 -12.10
N GLU A 789 50.12 -23.95 -12.28
CA GLU A 789 50.92 -22.92 -11.63
C GLU A 789 50.41 -21.51 -11.98
N ALA A 790 50.17 -21.25 -13.27
CA ALA A 790 49.57 -19.99 -13.73
C ALA A 790 48.16 -19.79 -13.14
N MET A 791 47.33 -20.83 -13.09
CA MET A 791 45.99 -20.76 -12.49
C MET A 791 46.05 -20.46 -11.00
N ILE A 792 46.96 -21.09 -10.24
CA ILE A 792 47.07 -20.90 -8.80
C ILE A 792 47.60 -19.49 -8.47
N VAL A 793 48.61 -19.01 -9.21
CA VAL A 793 49.15 -17.65 -9.08
C VAL A 793 48.10 -16.60 -9.46
N GLU A 794 47.24 -16.90 -10.44
CA GLU A 794 46.17 -15.99 -10.86
C GLU A 794 44.86 -16.10 -10.06
N SER A 795 44.64 -17.18 -9.32
CA SER A 795 43.37 -17.50 -8.64
C SER A 795 43.15 -16.75 -7.33
N ASN A 796 43.12 -15.41 -7.40
CA ASN A 796 42.31 -14.60 -6.49
C ASN A 796 40.81 -14.76 -6.85
N PHE A 797 40.32 -16.00 -6.84
CA PHE A 797 38.98 -16.39 -7.31
C PHE A 797 37.87 -15.70 -6.50
N VAL A 798 38.08 -15.55 -5.19
CA VAL A 798 37.18 -14.80 -4.29
C VAL A 798 37.18 -13.31 -4.63
N GLY A 799 38.35 -12.73 -4.91
CA GLY A 799 38.49 -11.33 -5.32
C GLY A 799 37.80 -11.03 -6.67
N ARG A 800 37.88 -11.95 -7.64
CA ARG A 800 37.21 -11.81 -8.95
C ARG A 800 35.69 -12.06 -8.85
N GLY A 801 35.25 -13.03 -8.05
CA GLY A 801 33.84 -13.32 -7.81
C GLY A 801 33.10 -12.18 -7.11
N ILE A 802 33.71 -11.61 -6.06
CA ILE A 802 33.16 -10.42 -5.38
C ILE A 802 33.18 -9.21 -6.34
N ARG A 803 34.24 -9.01 -7.13
CA ARG A 803 34.31 -7.94 -8.13
C ARG A 803 33.23 -8.07 -9.22
N SER A 804 32.83 -9.29 -9.58
CA SER A 804 31.75 -9.56 -10.55
C SER A 804 30.36 -9.31 -9.96
N ILE A 805 30.10 -9.79 -8.74
CA ILE A 805 28.83 -9.55 -8.02
C ILE A 805 28.66 -8.04 -7.74
N PHE A 806 29.74 -7.34 -7.35
CA PHE A 806 29.71 -5.89 -7.16
C PHE A 806 29.54 -5.11 -8.48
N ARG A 807 30.11 -5.57 -9.60
CA ARG A 807 29.90 -4.93 -10.91
C ARG A 807 28.44 -5.01 -11.35
N SER A 808 27.79 -6.15 -11.13
CA SER A 808 26.38 -6.34 -11.51
C SER A 808 25.40 -5.56 -10.62
N CYS A 809 25.71 -5.37 -9.34
CA CYS A 809 24.82 -4.62 -8.43
C CYS A 809 25.04 -3.09 -8.42
N TRP A 810 26.16 -2.58 -8.96
CA TRP A 810 26.60 -1.19 -8.69
C TRP A 810 26.92 -0.32 -9.92
N GLY A 811 26.45 -0.73 -11.11
CA GLY A 811 26.71 -0.05 -12.39
C GLY A 811 26.32 1.44 -12.48
N SER A 812 25.62 2.00 -11.49
CA SER A 812 25.17 3.39 -11.46
C SER A 812 26.08 4.35 -10.67
N LEU A 813 27.19 3.91 -10.08
CA LEU A 813 28.05 4.71 -9.18
C LEU A 813 29.54 4.60 -9.54
N ALA A 814 29.89 4.86 -10.81
CA ALA A 814 31.27 4.82 -11.33
C ALA A 814 32.30 5.63 -10.50
N ASN A 815 31.85 6.70 -9.84
CA ASN A 815 32.69 7.54 -8.98
C ASN A 815 33.12 6.83 -7.69
N VAL A 816 32.27 5.94 -7.13
CA VAL A 816 32.60 5.17 -5.92
C VAL A 816 33.58 4.04 -6.25
N THR A 817 33.48 3.42 -7.42
CA THR A 817 34.46 2.42 -7.87
C THR A 817 35.85 3.00 -8.12
N SER A 818 35.94 4.25 -8.61
CA SER A 818 37.23 4.95 -8.75
C SER A 818 37.82 5.28 -7.37
N MET A 819 37.00 5.82 -6.46
CA MET A 819 37.41 6.08 -5.08
C MET A 819 37.81 4.80 -4.34
N TRP A 820 37.13 3.69 -4.62
CA TRP A 820 37.41 2.35 -4.11
C TRP A 820 38.74 1.81 -4.62
N ASN A 821 38.98 1.87 -5.93
CA ASN A 821 40.25 1.42 -6.50
C ASN A 821 41.41 2.28 -5.98
N SER A 822 41.22 3.59 -5.83
CA SER A 822 42.22 4.47 -5.21
C SER A 822 42.45 4.13 -3.75
N PHE A 823 41.40 3.89 -2.96
CA PHE A 823 41.53 3.51 -1.55
C PHE A 823 42.20 2.14 -1.37
N VAL A 824 41.82 1.15 -2.17
CA VAL A 824 42.45 -0.18 -2.19
C VAL A 824 43.91 -0.07 -2.63
N THR A 825 44.22 0.72 -3.66
CA THR A 825 45.60 0.91 -4.10
C THR A 825 46.44 1.66 -3.06
N LEU A 826 45.87 2.63 -2.35
CA LEU A 826 46.53 3.34 -1.25
C LEU A 826 46.69 2.48 0.01
N SER A 827 45.75 1.54 0.23
CA SER A 827 45.72 0.68 1.42
C SER A 827 46.36 -0.69 1.22
N ILE A 828 46.59 -1.12 -0.02
CA ILE A 828 47.10 -2.45 -0.40
C ILE A 828 48.32 -2.30 -1.33
N GLY A 829 48.78 -1.07 -1.60
CA GLY A 829 49.98 -0.82 -2.39
C GLY A 829 51.17 -1.63 -1.86
N GLU A 830 51.94 -2.21 -2.78
CA GLU A 830 53.11 -3.04 -2.50
C GLU A 830 53.95 -2.46 -1.37
N TYR A 831 54.00 -3.18 -0.27
CA TYR A 831 54.79 -2.84 0.88
C TYR A 831 56.27 -2.98 0.52
N LYS A 832 56.93 -1.86 0.18
CA LYS A 832 58.38 -1.81 -0.04
C LYS A 832 59.09 -1.62 1.29
N GLY A 833 58.99 -2.61 2.17
CA GLY A 833 59.73 -2.62 3.42
C GLY A 833 61.24 -2.55 3.16
N THR A 834 61.95 -1.72 3.93
CA THR A 834 63.41 -1.52 3.83
C THR A 834 64.21 -2.65 4.48
N VAL A 835 63.55 -3.65 5.07
CA VAL A 835 64.17 -4.76 5.78
C VAL A 835 63.59 -6.07 5.26
N PRO A 836 64.40 -7.06 4.86
CA PRO A 836 63.92 -8.38 4.45
C PRO A 836 63.22 -9.06 5.63
N ALA A 837 61.89 -9.02 5.66
CA ALA A 837 61.07 -9.68 6.65
C ALA A 837 60.90 -11.17 6.29
N SER A 838 60.64 -12.00 7.29
CA SER A 838 60.20 -13.38 7.04
C SER A 838 58.85 -13.35 6.30
N PRO A 839 58.65 -14.13 5.21
CA PRO A 839 57.47 -14.06 4.34
C PRO A 839 56.13 -14.15 5.07
N TRP A 840 56.07 -14.86 6.21
CA TRP A 840 54.82 -15.03 6.94
C TRP A 840 54.39 -13.77 7.70
N ARG A 841 55.33 -12.91 8.13
CA ARG A 841 54.99 -11.68 8.87
C ARG A 841 54.28 -10.69 7.96
N GLU A 842 54.81 -10.53 6.75
CA GLU A 842 54.21 -9.69 5.71
C GLU A 842 52.80 -10.18 5.36
N GLN A 843 52.63 -11.50 5.20
CA GLN A 843 51.31 -12.10 5.00
C GLN A 843 50.36 -11.87 6.19
N ALA A 844 50.87 -11.93 7.43
CA ALA A 844 50.06 -11.69 8.63
C ALA A 844 49.58 -10.24 8.72
N PHE A 845 50.45 -9.26 8.45
CA PHE A 845 50.07 -7.84 8.39
C PHE A 845 49.07 -7.58 7.26
N PHE A 846 49.33 -8.11 6.07
CA PHE A 846 48.44 -7.94 4.93
C PHE A 846 47.05 -8.54 5.19
N THR A 847 47.00 -9.73 5.80
CA THR A 847 45.75 -10.41 6.16
C THR A 847 44.98 -9.62 7.22
N ALA A 848 45.66 -9.14 8.28
CA ALA A 848 45.04 -8.32 9.31
C ALA A 848 44.48 -7.01 8.75
N ARG A 849 45.23 -6.33 7.88
CA ARG A 849 44.82 -5.09 7.22
C ARG A 849 43.62 -5.30 6.30
N ALA A 850 43.64 -6.36 5.49
CA ALA A 850 42.52 -6.72 4.65
C ALA A 850 41.27 -7.01 5.50
N LEU A 851 41.40 -7.81 6.56
CA LEU A 851 40.30 -8.13 7.47
C LEU A 851 39.70 -6.87 8.11
N LEU A 852 40.54 -5.96 8.61
CA LEU A 852 40.11 -4.69 9.20
C LEU A 852 39.40 -3.79 8.18
N CYS A 853 39.92 -3.69 6.95
CA CYS A 853 39.27 -2.97 5.86
C CYS A 853 37.89 -3.54 5.52
N TYR A 854 37.79 -4.86 5.31
CA TYR A 854 36.50 -5.50 4.98
C TYR A 854 35.47 -5.29 6.09
N SER A 855 35.93 -5.39 7.32
CA SER A 855 35.11 -5.19 8.50
C SER A 855 34.62 -3.76 8.63
N ALA A 856 35.48 -2.78 8.36
CA ALA A 856 35.10 -1.37 8.30
C ALA A 856 33.90 -1.13 7.39
N ILE A 857 34.01 -1.67 6.17
CA ILE A 857 33.05 -1.45 5.11
C ILE A 857 31.77 -2.18 5.44
N PHE A 858 31.88 -3.43 5.90
CA PHE A 858 30.73 -4.20 6.36
C PHE A 858 29.98 -3.44 7.45
N LEU A 859 30.68 -2.90 8.45
CA LEU A 859 30.07 -2.11 9.53
C LEU A 859 29.46 -0.81 9.02
N MET A 860 30.11 -0.11 8.09
CA MET A 860 29.54 1.10 7.46
C MET A 860 28.26 0.79 6.68
N VAL A 861 28.26 -0.27 5.86
CA VAL A 861 27.08 -0.71 5.09
C VAL A 861 25.96 -1.11 6.05
N LEU A 862 26.29 -1.89 7.09
CA LEU A 862 25.35 -2.34 8.09
C LEU A 862 24.71 -1.15 8.83
N LEU A 863 25.53 -0.23 9.34
CA LEU A 863 25.06 0.98 10.04
C LEU A 863 24.27 1.93 9.12
N PHE A 864 24.65 2.05 7.85
CA PHE A 864 23.91 2.83 6.87
C PHE A 864 22.53 2.21 6.60
N SER A 865 22.47 0.89 6.35
CA SER A 865 21.22 0.15 6.16
C SER A 865 20.31 0.26 7.39
N PHE A 866 20.85 0.13 8.61
CA PHE A 866 20.07 0.29 9.83
C PHE A 866 19.57 1.72 10.04
N ASN A 867 20.39 2.73 9.74
CA ASN A 867 19.94 4.12 9.80
C ASN A 867 18.84 4.42 8.77
N LEU A 868 18.94 3.85 7.56
CA LEU A 868 17.93 3.97 6.52
C LEU A 868 16.60 3.33 6.96
N MET A 869 16.67 2.10 7.50
CA MET A 869 15.49 1.41 8.06
C MET A 869 14.88 2.18 9.25
N ALA A 870 15.70 2.66 10.19
CA ALA A 870 15.22 3.42 11.34
C ALA A 870 14.67 4.81 10.95
N TRP A 871 15.20 5.43 9.90
CA TRP A 871 14.63 6.64 9.31
C TRP A 871 13.25 6.34 8.70
N HIS A 872 13.13 5.25 7.95
CA HIS A 872 11.89 4.81 7.35
C HIS A 872 10.81 4.51 8.41
N ALA A 873 11.14 3.74 9.45
CA ALA A 873 10.21 3.41 10.54
C ALA A 873 9.68 4.66 11.26
N ARG A 874 10.55 5.66 11.49
CA ARG A 874 10.16 6.92 12.14
C ARG A 874 9.29 7.81 11.25
N HIS A 875 9.51 7.79 9.93
CA HIS A 875 8.66 8.53 9.00
C HIS A 875 7.27 7.91 8.86
N VAL A 876 7.17 6.57 8.84
CA VAL A 876 5.87 5.86 8.86
C VAL A 876 5.06 6.23 10.10
N LYS A 877 5.71 6.32 11.28
CA LYS A 877 5.03 6.69 12.54
C LYS A 877 4.55 8.15 12.57
N LYS A 878 5.25 9.09 11.91
CA LYS A 878 4.82 10.51 11.83
C LYS A 878 3.65 10.75 10.87
N ILE A 879 3.40 9.83 9.94
CA ILE A 879 2.29 9.90 8.98
C ILE A 879 1.02 9.26 9.57
N ALA A 880 1.15 8.43 10.60
CA ALA A 880 0.02 8.01 11.42
C ALA A 880 -0.41 9.18 12.33
N PRO A 881 -1.67 9.66 12.28
CA PRO A 881 -2.17 10.60 13.28
C PRO A 881 -2.06 9.95 14.67
N ASP A 882 -1.60 10.77 15.63
CA ASP A 882 -1.22 10.36 16.99
C ASP A 882 -2.48 10.02 17.82
N ASP A 883 -2.99 8.80 17.68
CA ASP A 883 -4.09 8.24 18.49
C ASP A 883 -3.60 7.71 19.87
N SER A 884 -2.48 8.22 20.41
CA SER A 884 -1.88 7.71 21.66
C SER A 884 -1.85 8.73 22.80
N MET A 885 -3.00 9.32 23.11
CA MET A 885 -3.26 9.97 24.40
C MET A 885 -4.66 9.56 24.85
N ASP A 886 -4.79 8.32 25.33
CA ASP A 886 -5.75 7.93 26.36
C ASP A 886 -5.17 6.71 27.07
N LYS A 887 -4.39 6.98 28.12
CA LYS A 887 -4.03 5.97 29.13
C LYS A 887 -5.28 5.72 29.96
N GLU A 888 -6.02 4.70 29.58
CA GLU A 888 -7.12 4.16 30.35
C GLU A 888 -6.59 3.64 31.70
N HIS A 889 -7.14 4.20 32.79
CA HIS A 889 -6.93 3.73 34.15
C HIS A 889 -7.73 2.43 34.30
N SER A 890 -7.07 1.28 34.12
CA SER A 890 -7.66 -0.03 34.37
C SER A 890 -7.65 -0.29 35.88
N ASP A 891 -8.80 -0.04 36.51
CA ASP A 891 -9.13 -0.61 37.81
C ASP A 891 -9.23 -2.14 37.66
N ARG A 892 -8.20 -2.82 38.17
CA ARG A 892 -8.23 -4.24 38.50
C ARG A 892 -8.73 -4.40 39.92
N THR A 893 -9.94 -4.90 40.09
CA THR A 893 -10.32 -5.75 41.24
C THR A 893 -11.66 -6.43 40.96
N MET A 894 -11.62 -7.65 40.45
CA MET A 894 -12.66 -8.65 40.65
C MET A 894 -11.93 -9.97 40.87
N GLU A 895 -11.49 -10.15 42.11
CA GLU A 895 -10.96 -11.40 42.62
C GLU A 895 -12.15 -12.29 43.01
N LYS A 896 -12.23 -13.47 42.38
CA LYS A 896 -13.11 -14.56 42.75
C LYS A 896 -12.95 -14.90 44.23
N LYS A 897 -14.02 -14.78 45.01
CA LYS A 897 -14.21 -15.58 46.22
C LYS A 897 -15.55 -16.28 46.17
N GLY A 898 -15.47 -17.59 45.98
CA GLY A 898 -16.58 -18.49 46.27
C GLY A 898 -16.93 -18.46 47.75
N THR A 899 -18.19 -18.73 48.04
CA THR A 899 -18.66 -19.08 49.38
C THR A 899 -19.73 -20.17 49.27
N PRO A 900 -19.90 -20.99 50.32
CA PRO A 900 -20.33 -22.37 50.19
C PRO A 900 -21.82 -22.55 50.49
N VAL A 901 -22.28 -23.70 50.02
CA VAL A 901 -23.54 -24.38 50.36
C VAL A 901 -23.76 -24.39 51.88
N SER A 902 -24.93 -23.92 52.30
CA SER A 902 -25.47 -24.10 53.65
C SER A 902 -26.96 -24.42 53.55
N LYS A 903 -27.32 -25.63 54.00
CA LYS A 903 -28.68 -26.15 54.20
C LYS A 903 -29.36 -25.46 55.40
N ASN A 904 -30.68 -25.27 55.31
CA ASN A 904 -31.72 -25.57 56.34
C ASN A 904 -33.05 -24.91 55.86
N GLN A 905 -34.12 -25.68 55.59
CA GLN A 905 -35.26 -25.98 56.50
C GLN A 905 -35.93 -24.68 57.04
N THR A 906 -37.24 -24.40 56.95
CA THR A 906 -38.45 -25.25 56.94
C THR A 906 -39.72 -24.37 56.73
N LEU A 907 -40.80 -24.98 56.20
CA LEU A 907 -42.25 -24.78 56.50
C LEU A 907 -42.97 -23.42 56.26
N ASN A 908 -43.90 -23.41 55.29
CA ASN A 908 -45.37 -23.20 55.42
C ASN A 908 -45.97 -22.89 54.03
N SER A 909 -46.66 -23.82 53.36
CA SER A 909 -48.08 -24.22 53.48
C SER A 909 -49.07 -23.37 52.67
N LYS A 910 -49.81 -24.08 51.80
CA LYS A 910 -51.17 -23.86 51.26
C LYS A 910 -51.35 -23.39 49.81
N SER A 911 -51.92 -24.33 49.02
CA SER A 911 -53.10 -24.21 48.14
C SER A 911 -52.95 -23.28 46.92
N THR A 912 -53.20 -23.65 45.66
CA THR A 912 -54.19 -24.58 45.08
C THR A 912 -53.80 -24.80 43.60
N ALA A 913 -53.98 -26.01 43.07
CA ALA A 913 -53.80 -26.38 41.66
C ALA A 913 -55.17 -26.39 40.92
N PRO A 914 -55.34 -26.93 39.69
CA PRO A 914 -54.47 -26.97 38.49
C PRO A 914 -55.23 -26.63 37.18
N LEU A 915 -54.54 -26.51 36.02
CA LEU A 915 -55.02 -27.11 34.77
C LEU A 915 -53.90 -27.28 33.70
N CYS A 916 -53.75 -28.55 33.27
CA CYS A 916 -53.22 -29.18 32.03
C CYS A 916 -52.68 -28.32 30.86
N ALA A 917 -51.75 -28.78 30.00
CA ALA A 917 -51.19 -30.11 29.73
C ALA A 917 -49.83 -30.00 29.01
N THR A 918 -49.01 -31.03 29.21
CA THR A 918 -47.75 -31.35 28.54
C THR A 918 -48.01 -32.34 27.40
N ILE A 919 -47.31 -32.22 26.27
CA ILE A 919 -47.04 -33.34 25.35
C ILE A 919 -45.52 -33.33 25.06
N GLN A 920 -44.86 -34.44 25.38
CA GLN A 920 -43.55 -34.89 24.91
C GLN A 920 -43.79 -36.02 23.89
N GLU A 921 -42.93 -36.12 22.88
CA GLU A 921 -42.36 -37.33 22.24
C GLU A 921 -41.34 -36.82 21.21
N GLU A 922 -40.01 -37.03 21.37
CA GLU A 922 -39.18 -38.14 20.83
C GLU A 922 -39.25 -38.19 19.29
N ASP A 923 -38.20 -37.98 18.47
CA ASP A 923 -36.76 -38.31 18.54
C ASP A 923 -35.79 -37.11 18.34
#